data_AF-G0TXW3-F1
#
_entry.id   AF-G0TXW3-F1
#
_cell.length_a   1.000
_cell.length_b   1.000
_cell.length_c   1.000
_cell.angle_alpha   90.00
_cell.angle_beta   90.00
_cell.angle_gamma   90.00
#
_symmetry.space_group_name_H-M   'P 1'
#
loop_
_entity.id
_entity.type
_entity.pdbx_description
1 polymer ?
#
loop_
_entity_poly.entity_id
_entity_poly.type
_entity_poly.pdbx_seq_one_letter_code
_entity_poly.pdbx_strand_id
1 'polypeptide(L)'
;MSLSPTATCFSLDAEQSHVQSVIERMAVIQEEIAQIDNRLQVLRQAESTTSPSPQKERVADSSLDPTVSHMLAVELCQLSASGDTVGVRILLNGGADCDCVDYDSRTPLHLASLKGHTAVVSILLEFGADMAVTDKDGKTPLDLAMENDCSEVVKLLMERSCTKGHTDGTRGVGMEGGSSQSGENEFGLGGACLGNTCPDFSRIPHPMLGSLIVIMVGLPARGKTYAARQIQRYFQWNGLQSAIFTYLDYARRFVSSCAKSQDANMEVEREHQIAAAIARDMTQFIAQDGGVAVLNGSHVTSTRRAALLNAIMETGLIRRCRVVFVEVVNTVSENVRQNVLWAKEMAANAPENFVEAIYEEIEEKQSVYRTLDPVSDRDLTYIRIQDNLTFSLNNISGWMPSRLAYMLHNLNHSLKNIYLTRSGEYVDLVHQRIGGNSPLTERGQAYSKALFEYFRKEYGMEHFVVMSSCALRCTETVQHFEKQSVASQDDVLSLVQSECVKANCRVHYLPTLDDMNHGDCNGMLISDVYRTMPCTLRQVLADPYHCAWPNGECIHQVFNTRLEPVIHDIQASAHPVLVVSHLQLLQGLYSYFVCENDKMIAPQDAHRIEIPLECVVKIRRVGDDRVAEVIDLSDEVDSIQIRETGAATPKAKTRDIGTYRLPP
;
A
#
# COMPACT_ATOMS: atom_id res chain seq x y z
N MET A 1 51.75 21.71 -72.25
CA MET A 1 50.42 21.41 -72.79
C MET A 1 49.44 21.57 -71.65
N SER A 2 49.01 22.81 -71.39
CA SER A 2 47.76 23.42 -71.87
C SER A 2 46.54 22.94 -71.09
N LEU A 3 46.19 23.75 -70.08
CA LEU A 3 44.89 23.81 -69.40
C LEU A 3 43.80 24.27 -70.38
N SER A 4 42.56 23.73 -70.25
CA SER A 4 41.25 24.40 -70.32
C SER A 4 40.10 23.34 -70.39
N PRO A 5 38.79 23.68 -70.32
CA PRO A 5 37.95 23.41 -69.15
C PRO A 5 36.60 22.72 -69.50
N THR A 6 35.77 22.34 -68.52
CA THR A 6 34.29 22.31 -68.70
C THR A 6 33.60 22.44 -67.34
N ALA A 7 32.67 23.39 -67.27
CA ALA A 7 31.98 23.84 -66.08
C ALA A 7 30.62 23.15 -65.90
N THR A 8 30.34 22.91 -64.63
CA THR A 8 29.06 22.77 -63.90
C THR A 8 27.80 23.31 -64.58
N CYS A 9 26.80 22.44 -64.70
CA CYS A 9 25.39 22.81 -64.87
C CYS A 9 24.51 21.71 -64.28
N PHE A 10 24.35 21.62 -62.96
CA PHE A 10 23.37 20.76 -62.28
C PHE A 10 23.27 21.16 -60.81
N SER A 11 22.35 22.06 -60.45
CA SER A 11 21.77 22.19 -59.09
C SER A 11 20.89 23.45 -58.94
N LEU A 12 19.80 23.56 -59.70
CA LEU A 12 18.79 24.63 -59.47
C LEU A 12 17.37 24.06 -59.26
N ASP A 13 17.05 22.90 -59.84
CA ASP A 13 15.68 22.36 -59.78
C ASP A 13 15.35 21.62 -58.47
N ALA A 14 16.36 21.05 -57.78
CA ALA A 14 16.14 20.29 -56.55
C ALA A 14 15.83 21.19 -55.34
N GLU A 15 16.50 22.35 -55.22
CA GLU A 15 16.25 23.31 -54.14
C GLU A 15 14.88 23.98 -54.28
N GLN A 16 14.42 24.26 -55.50
CA GLN A 16 13.09 24.85 -55.74
C GLN A 16 11.95 23.91 -55.32
N SER A 17 12.08 22.60 -55.53
CA SER A 17 11.05 21.62 -55.13
C SER A 17 10.89 21.51 -53.61
N HIS A 18 12.00 21.61 -52.87
CA HIS A 18 11.98 21.50 -51.42
C HIS A 18 11.41 22.78 -50.77
N VAL A 19 11.76 23.95 -51.31
CA VAL A 19 11.21 25.24 -50.88
C VAL A 19 9.70 25.30 -51.16
N GLN A 20 9.24 24.81 -52.31
CA GLN A 20 7.81 24.76 -52.64
C GLN A 20 7.02 23.89 -51.64
N SER A 21 7.54 22.72 -51.24
CA SER A 21 6.86 21.85 -50.25
C SER A 21 6.82 22.44 -48.84
N VAL A 22 7.85 23.22 -48.46
CA VAL A 22 7.89 23.93 -47.17
C VAL A 22 6.88 25.07 -47.17
N ILE A 23 6.77 25.82 -48.27
CA ILE A 23 5.78 26.88 -48.44
C ILE A 23 4.35 26.30 -48.39
N GLU A 24 4.11 25.16 -49.05
CA GLU A 24 2.80 24.48 -48.98
C GLU A 24 2.45 24.03 -47.56
N ARG A 25 3.41 23.46 -46.81
CA ARG A 25 3.18 23.10 -45.40
C ARG A 25 2.94 24.32 -44.51
N MET A 26 3.67 25.41 -44.74
CA MET A 26 3.45 26.65 -44.00
C MET A 26 2.09 27.28 -44.32
N ALA A 27 1.61 27.17 -45.56
CA ALA A 27 0.28 27.63 -45.95
C ALA A 27 -0.84 26.83 -45.27
N VAL A 28 -0.71 25.50 -45.19
CA VAL A 28 -1.67 24.64 -44.46
C VAL A 28 -1.70 24.98 -42.97
N ILE A 29 -0.54 25.19 -42.35
CA ILE A 29 -0.46 25.59 -40.94
C ILE A 29 -1.08 26.97 -40.71
N GLN A 30 -0.87 27.93 -41.62
CA GLN A 30 -1.49 29.26 -41.56
C GLN A 30 -3.01 29.18 -41.69
N GLU A 31 -3.53 28.29 -42.54
CA GLU A 31 -4.97 28.07 -42.72
C GLU A 31 -5.62 27.44 -41.47
N GLU A 32 -4.94 26.48 -40.83
CA GLU A 32 -5.41 25.92 -39.55
C GLU A 32 -5.40 26.96 -38.42
N ILE A 33 -4.37 27.80 -38.33
CA ILE A 33 -4.32 28.90 -37.34
C ILE A 33 -5.47 29.89 -37.58
N ALA A 34 -5.73 30.25 -38.84
CA ALA A 34 -6.85 31.13 -39.18
C ALA A 34 -8.22 30.51 -38.84
N GLN A 35 -8.38 29.19 -39.01
CA GLN A 35 -9.60 28.49 -38.58
C GLN A 35 -9.76 28.48 -37.05
N ILE A 36 -8.67 28.29 -36.31
CA ILE A 36 -8.68 28.34 -34.83
C ILE A 36 -9.05 29.74 -34.34
N ASP A 37 -8.47 30.79 -34.92
CA ASP A 37 -8.78 32.17 -34.55
C ASP A 37 -10.24 32.55 -34.85
N ASN A 38 -10.77 32.09 -35.98
CA ASN A 38 -12.17 32.33 -36.33
C ASN A 38 -13.11 31.59 -35.37
N ARG A 39 -12.76 30.35 -34.99
CA ARG A 39 -13.50 29.56 -34.00
C ARG A 39 -13.44 30.17 -32.60
N LEU A 40 -12.31 30.76 -32.22
CA LEU A 40 -12.16 31.55 -30.99
C LEU A 40 -12.99 32.85 -31.03
N GLN A 41 -13.08 33.53 -32.18
CA GLN A 41 -13.97 34.69 -32.33
C GLN A 41 -15.45 34.31 -32.21
N VAL A 42 -15.88 33.19 -32.79
CA VAL A 42 -17.25 32.68 -32.63
C VAL A 42 -17.55 32.36 -31.17
N LEU A 43 -16.62 31.73 -30.44
CA LEU A 43 -16.76 31.45 -29.02
C LEU A 43 -16.84 32.74 -28.18
N ARG A 44 -16.00 33.75 -28.48
CA ARG A 44 -16.06 35.07 -27.82
C ARG A 44 -17.34 35.85 -28.13
N GLN A 45 -17.93 35.65 -29.32
CA GLN A 45 -19.23 36.22 -29.68
C GLN A 45 -20.39 35.48 -29.00
N ALA A 46 -20.25 34.17 -28.76
CA ALA A 46 -21.18 33.41 -27.95
C ALA A 46 -21.11 33.82 -26.45
N GLU A 47 -19.91 34.17 -25.97
CA GLU A 47 -19.72 34.75 -24.62
C GLU A 47 -20.21 36.20 -24.52
N SER A 48 -20.16 37.00 -25.59
CA SER A 48 -20.65 38.40 -25.56
C SER A 48 -22.16 38.56 -25.75
N THR A 49 -22.84 37.54 -26.29
CA THR A 49 -24.30 37.48 -26.38
C THR A 49 -24.96 37.01 -25.09
N THR A 50 -24.17 36.53 -24.12
CA THR A 50 -24.61 36.24 -22.75
C THR A 50 -24.14 37.35 -21.82
N SER A 51 -24.92 38.43 -21.73
CA SER A 51 -24.76 39.43 -20.67
C SER A 51 -24.88 38.76 -19.30
N PRO A 52 -23.99 39.02 -18.32
CA PRO A 52 -24.12 38.46 -16.98
C PRO A 52 -25.13 39.31 -16.20
N SER A 53 -26.40 38.94 -16.29
CA SER A 53 -27.38 39.25 -15.26
C SER A 53 -27.52 38.01 -14.37
N PRO A 54 -27.23 38.07 -13.06
CA PRO A 54 -27.33 36.92 -12.18
C PRO A 54 -28.82 36.67 -11.87
N GLN A 55 -29.49 35.93 -12.75
CA GLN A 55 -30.76 35.29 -12.48
C GLN A 55 -30.61 33.77 -12.62
N LYS A 56 -30.22 33.15 -11.50
CA LYS A 56 -30.89 31.99 -10.92
C LYS A 56 -31.21 30.82 -11.87
N GLU A 57 -30.20 30.16 -12.42
CA GLU A 57 -30.34 28.73 -12.76
C GLU A 57 -30.02 27.89 -11.52
N ARG A 58 -31.06 27.61 -10.74
CA ARG A 58 -31.04 26.49 -9.79
C ARG A 58 -30.91 25.22 -10.63
N VAL A 59 -29.71 24.64 -10.67
CA VAL A 59 -29.55 23.21 -10.89
C VAL A 59 -30.06 22.52 -9.62
N ALA A 60 -31.38 22.34 -9.55
CA ALA A 60 -31.98 21.42 -8.61
C ALA A 60 -31.79 20.00 -9.15
N ASP A 61 -31.38 19.10 -8.26
CA ASP A 61 -31.29 17.65 -8.41
C ASP A 61 -30.05 17.07 -9.14
N SER A 62 -28.88 17.28 -8.53
CA SER A 62 -27.90 16.20 -8.40
C SER A 62 -27.34 16.22 -6.98
N SER A 63 -27.87 15.36 -6.11
CA SER A 63 -27.33 15.17 -4.76
C SER A 63 -25.87 14.75 -4.84
N LEU A 64 -24.95 15.69 -4.59
CA LEU A 64 -23.54 15.40 -4.39
C LEU A 64 -23.40 14.36 -3.27
N ASP A 65 -22.53 13.37 -3.47
CA ASP A 65 -22.19 12.37 -2.46
C ASP A 65 -21.84 13.07 -1.13
N PRO A 66 -22.39 12.64 0.04
CA PRO A 66 -22.11 13.25 1.34
C PRO A 66 -20.61 13.42 1.64
N THR A 67 -19.78 12.52 1.11
CA THR A 67 -18.32 12.60 1.28
C THR A 67 -17.67 13.70 0.44
N VAL A 68 -18.15 13.92 -0.78
CA VAL A 68 -17.68 15.02 -1.65
C VAL A 68 -18.18 16.35 -1.13
N SER A 69 -19.42 16.41 -0.62
CA SER A 69 -19.97 17.59 0.05
C SER A 69 -19.15 17.96 1.29
N HIS A 70 -18.78 16.98 2.12
CA HIS A 70 -17.91 17.21 3.29
C HIS A 70 -16.50 17.65 2.89
N MET A 71 -15.91 17.06 1.85
CA MET A 71 -14.59 17.45 1.34
C MET A 71 -14.60 18.91 0.82
N LEU A 72 -15.60 19.26 0.01
CA LEU A 72 -15.78 20.62 -0.50
C LEU A 72 -16.02 21.63 0.63
N ALA A 73 -16.73 21.24 1.69
CA ALA A 73 -16.95 22.05 2.87
C ALA A 73 -15.64 22.33 3.64
N VAL A 74 -14.82 21.30 3.87
CA VAL A 74 -13.52 21.45 4.57
C VAL A 74 -12.58 22.35 3.77
N GLU A 75 -12.47 22.13 2.46
CA GLU A 75 -11.65 22.95 1.56
C GLU A 75 -12.15 24.40 1.51
N LEU A 76 -13.48 24.63 1.46
CA LEU A 76 -14.06 25.97 1.49
C LEU A 76 -13.74 26.71 2.80
N CYS A 77 -13.84 26.03 3.94
CA CYS A 77 -13.47 26.60 5.25
C CYS A 77 -11.98 26.96 5.31
N GLN A 78 -11.10 26.08 4.82
CA GLN A 78 -9.66 26.29 4.84
C GLN A 78 -9.24 27.46 3.91
N LEU A 79 -9.80 27.54 2.71
CA LEU A 79 -9.55 28.64 1.77
C LEU A 79 -10.11 29.97 2.28
N SER A 80 -11.23 29.93 3.00
CA SER A 80 -11.81 31.12 3.63
C SER A 80 -10.96 31.63 4.79
N ALA A 81 -10.29 30.74 5.52
CA ALA A 81 -9.33 31.11 6.55
C ALA A 81 -8.01 31.65 5.97
N SER A 82 -7.57 31.15 4.82
CA SER A 82 -6.33 31.59 4.16
C SER A 82 -6.49 32.89 3.36
N GLY A 83 -7.71 33.25 2.95
CA GLY A 83 -8.02 34.48 2.21
C GLY A 83 -7.99 34.33 0.69
N ASP A 84 -7.98 33.10 0.16
CA ASP A 84 -7.90 32.86 -1.28
C ASP A 84 -9.24 33.10 -1.98
N THR A 85 -9.39 34.28 -2.59
CA THR A 85 -10.59 34.68 -3.32
C THR A 85 -10.87 33.85 -4.57
N VAL A 86 -9.84 33.31 -5.23
CA VAL A 86 -9.98 32.58 -6.49
C VAL A 86 -10.49 31.17 -6.20
N GLY A 87 -9.85 30.50 -5.23
CA GLY A 87 -10.26 29.16 -4.79
C GLY A 87 -11.69 29.15 -4.24
N VAL A 88 -12.06 30.13 -3.39
CA VAL A 88 -13.43 30.26 -2.84
C VAL A 88 -14.47 30.41 -3.95
N ARG A 89 -14.22 31.26 -4.97
CA ARG A 89 -15.15 31.48 -6.08
C ARG A 89 -15.32 30.24 -6.96
N ILE A 90 -14.25 29.46 -7.16
CA ILE A 90 -14.30 28.21 -7.92
C ILE A 90 -15.14 27.17 -7.18
N LEU A 91 -14.94 27.00 -5.87
CA LEU A 91 -15.69 26.03 -5.06
C LEU A 91 -17.18 26.37 -4.96
N LEU A 92 -17.52 27.65 -4.77
CA LEU A 92 -18.91 28.09 -4.73
C LEU A 92 -19.61 27.92 -6.09
N ASN A 93 -18.92 28.21 -7.20
CA ASN A 93 -19.43 27.90 -8.54
C ASN A 93 -19.56 26.38 -8.80
N GLY A 94 -18.74 25.56 -8.12
CA GLY A 94 -18.78 24.10 -8.16
C GLY A 94 -19.88 23.46 -7.32
N GLY A 95 -20.76 24.27 -6.68
CA GLY A 95 -21.88 23.78 -5.88
C GLY A 95 -21.53 23.48 -4.41
N ALA A 96 -20.42 24.02 -3.89
CA ALA A 96 -20.13 23.96 -2.46
C ALA A 96 -21.18 24.74 -1.66
N ASP A 97 -21.61 24.18 -0.52
CA ASP A 97 -22.53 24.84 0.40
C ASP A 97 -21.82 26.01 1.10
N CYS A 98 -22.36 27.23 0.97
CA CYS A 98 -21.78 28.44 1.55
C CYS A 98 -21.94 28.51 3.07
N ASP A 99 -22.90 27.78 3.63
CA ASP A 99 -23.19 27.72 5.07
C ASP A 99 -22.67 26.42 5.71
N CYS A 100 -21.67 25.78 5.08
CA CYS A 100 -21.03 24.61 5.67
C CYS A 100 -20.41 24.96 7.03
N VAL A 101 -20.31 23.97 7.92
CA VAL A 101 -19.79 24.17 9.28
C VAL A 101 -18.57 23.29 9.52
N ASP A 102 -17.53 23.88 10.11
CA ASP A 102 -16.35 23.15 10.58
C ASP A 102 -16.63 22.45 11.94
N TYR A 103 -15.65 21.71 12.47
CA TYR A 103 -15.74 21.02 13.77
C TYR A 103 -16.16 21.93 14.90
N ASP A 104 -15.86 23.23 14.81
CA ASP A 104 -16.25 24.24 15.79
C ASP A 104 -17.62 24.86 15.57
N SER A 105 -18.41 24.41 14.59
CA SER A 105 -19.65 25.07 14.16
C SER A 105 -19.44 26.45 13.51
N ARG A 106 -18.20 26.73 13.09
CA ARG A 106 -17.82 27.92 12.33
C ARG A 106 -18.16 27.75 10.86
N THR A 107 -18.87 28.74 10.30
CA THR A 107 -19.06 28.83 8.84
C THR A 107 -17.85 29.47 8.16
N PRO A 108 -17.67 29.30 6.83
CA PRO A 108 -16.69 30.05 6.05
C PRO A 108 -16.71 31.55 6.32
N LEU A 109 -17.90 32.11 6.57
CA LEU A 109 -18.08 33.51 6.93
C LEU A 109 -17.51 33.85 8.32
N HIS A 110 -17.62 32.97 9.30
CA HIS A 110 -16.97 33.14 10.62
C HIS A 110 -15.44 33.16 10.47
N LEU A 111 -14.88 32.23 9.68
CA LEU A 111 -13.43 32.12 9.49
C LEU A 111 -12.85 33.31 8.74
N ALA A 112 -13.51 33.75 7.67
CA ALA A 112 -13.11 34.95 6.93
C ALA A 112 -13.23 36.23 7.79
N SER A 113 -14.25 36.31 8.65
CA SER A 113 -14.48 37.45 9.55
C SER A 113 -13.47 37.50 10.70
N LEU A 114 -13.13 36.34 11.28
CA LEU A 114 -12.12 36.19 12.33
C LEU A 114 -10.71 36.58 11.84
N LYS A 115 -10.43 36.39 10.54
CA LYS A 115 -9.13 36.73 9.93
C LYS A 115 -9.09 38.08 9.22
N GLY A 116 -10.23 38.77 9.10
CA GLY A 116 -10.30 40.10 8.47
C GLY A 116 -10.27 40.10 6.94
N HIS A 117 -10.60 38.98 6.28
CA HIS A 117 -10.50 38.83 4.83
C HIS A 117 -11.71 39.43 4.10
N THR A 118 -11.71 40.76 3.93
CA THR A 118 -12.82 41.53 3.34
C THR A 118 -13.28 41.04 1.96
N ALA A 119 -12.33 40.66 1.09
CA ALA A 119 -12.64 40.20 -0.26
C ALA A 119 -13.36 38.84 -0.26
N VAL A 120 -12.98 37.93 0.62
CA VAL A 120 -13.65 36.63 0.79
C VAL A 120 -15.04 36.81 1.40
N VAL A 121 -15.18 37.71 2.39
CA VAL A 121 -16.48 38.08 2.97
C VAL A 121 -17.43 38.62 1.89
N SER A 122 -16.95 39.49 0.99
CA SER A 122 -17.77 40.00 -0.11
C SER A 122 -18.26 38.87 -1.02
N ILE A 123 -17.39 37.92 -1.37
CA ILE A 123 -17.74 36.78 -2.24
C ILE A 123 -18.76 35.87 -1.54
N LEU A 124 -18.55 35.52 -0.28
CA LEU A 124 -19.50 34.67 0.47
C LEU A 124 -20.90 35.34 0.58
N LEU A 125 -20.94 36.65 0.79
CA LEU A 125 -22.19 37.42 0.82
C LEU A 125 -22.86 37.56 -0.55
N GLU A 126 -22.09 37.58 -1.64
CA GLU A 126 -22.63 37.51 -3.01
C GLU A 126 -23.34 36.18 -3.29
N PHE A 127 -22.80 35.07 -2.74
CA PHE A 127 -23.38 33.73 -2.87
C PHE A 127 -24.48 33.43 -1.84
N GLY A 128 -24.80 34.37 -0.95
CA GLY A 128 -25.96 34.30 -0.07
C GLY A 128 -25.72 33.67 1.30
N ALA A 129 -24.47 33.59 1.76
CA ALA A 129 -24.13 33.07 3.09
C ALA A 129 -24.95 33.73 4.21
N ASP A 130 -25.40 32.93 5.17
CA ASP A 130 -26.20 33.41 6.29
C ASP A 130 -25.31 34.07 7.37
N MET A 131 -25.67 35.30 7.72
CA MET A 131 -24.96 36.13 8.69
C MET A 131 -25.46 35.90 10.12
N ALA A 132 -26.58 35.19 10.29
CA ALA A 132 -27.21 34.95 11.59
C ALA A 132 -26.75 33.64 12.26
N VAL A 133 -25.96 32.81 11.56
CA VAL A 133 -25.43 31.56 12.11
C VAL A 133 -24.49 31.89 13.27
N THR A 134 -24.61 31.14 14.35
CA THR A 134 -23.76 31.30 15.54
C THR A 134 -22.78 30.14 15.66
N ASP A 135 -21.55 30.47 16.07
CA ASP A 135 -20.51 29.51 16.42
C ASP A 135 -20.84 28.74 17.73
N LYS A 136 -20.04 27.73 18.11
CA LYS A 136 -20.17 27.00 19.40
C LYS A 136 -20.22 27.91 20.63
N ASP A 137 -19.56 29.07 20.57
CA ASP A 137 -19.53 30.07 21.64
C ASP A 137 -20.75 31.03 21.60
N GLY A 138 -21.72 30.78 20.71
CA GLY A 138 -22.90 31.63 20.52
C GLY A 138 -22.62 32.95 19.81
N LYS A 139 -21.43 33.11 19.22
CA LYS A 139 -20.98 34.34 18.55
C LYS A 139 -21.37 34.33 17.08
N THR A 140 -21.83 35.47 16.57
CA THR A 140 -22.07 35.66 15.13
C THR A 140 -20.76 36.03 14.40
N PRO A 141 -20.69 35.94 13.06
CA PRO A 141 -19.54 36.40 12.30
C PRO A 141 -19.20 37.88 12.56
N LEU A 142 -20.22 38.70 12.84
CA LEU A 142 -20.06 40.11 13.21
C LEU A 142 -19.38 40.26 14.57
N ASP A 143 -19.78 39.46 15.56
CA ASP A 143 -19.16 39.50 16.90
C ASP A 143 -17.69 39.09 16.82
N LEU A 144 -17.36 38.07 16.02
CA LEU A 144 -15.96 37.68 15.77
C LEU A 144 -15.15 38.75 15.05
N ALA A 145 -15.74 39.48 14.10
CA ALA A 145 -15.08 40.59 13.42
C ALA A 145 -14.82 41.77 14.38
N MET A 146 -15.73 42.02 15.33
CA MET A 146 -15.57 43.05 16.36
C MET A 146 -14.50 42.68 17.40
N GLU A 147 -14.46 41.42 17.83
CA GLU A 147 -13.44 40.93 18.78
C GLU A 147 -12.02 40.96 18.22
N ASN A 148 -11.86 40.83 16.90
CA ASN A 148 -10.56 40.82 16.23
C ASN A 148 -10.22 42.16 15.55
N ASP A 149 -10.88 43.27 15.92
CA ASP A 149 -10.64 44.63 15.42
C ASP A 149 -10.63 44.77 13.88
N CYS A 150 -11.43 43.95 13.18
CA CYS A 150 -11.49 43.92 11.72
C CYS A 150 -12.45 45.00 11.16
N SER A 151 -12.07 46.28 11.27
CA SER A 151 -12.93 47.44 10.99
C SER A 151 -13.60 47.44 9.60
N GLU A 152 -12.91 46.95 8.57
CA GLU A 152 -13.43 46.91 7.21
C GLU A 152 -14.47 45.79 7.01
N VAL A 153 -14.30 44.65 7.70
CA VAL A 153 -15.30 43.56 7.68
C VAL A 153 -16.54 43.98 8.47
N VAL A 154 -16.37 44.65 9.61
CA VAL A 154 -17.49 45.16 10.42
C VAL A 154 -18.34 46.15 9.61
N LYS A 155 -17.72 47.08 8.86
CA LYS A 155 -18.43 48.00 7.96
C LYS A 155 -19.23 47.24 6.91
N LEU A 156 -18.61 46.28 6.22
CA LEU A 156 -19.28 45.50 5.17
C LEU A 156 -20.46 44.67 5.70
N LEU A 157 -20.31 44.04 6.87
CA LEU A 157 -21.38 43.27 7.51
C LEU A 157 -22.49 44.17 8.07
N MET A 158 -22.18 45.35 8.62
CA MET A 158 -23.18 46.34 9.04
C MET A 158 -23.97 46.93 7.87
N GLU A 159 -23.30 47.25 6.77
CA GLU A 159 -23.93 47.77 5.55
C GLU A 159 -24.94 46.76 4.99
N ARG A 160 -24.59 45.46 4.95
CA ARG A 160 -25.47 44.41 4.44
C ARG A 160 -26.57 43.98 5.41
N SER A 161 -26.34 44.00 6.72
CA SER A 161 -27.38 43.69 7.72
C SER A 161 -28.49 44.75 7.77
N CYS A 162 -28.17 46.03 7.55
CA CYS A 162 -29.16 47.10 7.51
C CYS A 162 -30.12 47.01 6.29
N THR A 163 -29.68 46.38 5.19
CA THR A 163 -30.53 46.19 3.99
C THR A 163 -31.57 45.08 4.10
N LYS A 164 -31.46 44.16 5.08
CA LYS A 164 -32.39 43.02 5.26
C LYS A 164 -33.46 43.26 6.34
N GLY A 165 -33.45 44.41 7.02
CA GLY A 165 -34.36 44.72 8.12
C GLY A 165 -35.70 45.32 7.66
N HIS A 166 -36.65 44.49 7.23
CA HIS A 166 -38.09 44.70 7.42
C HIS A 166 -38.76 43.33 7.63
N THR A 167 -38.75 42.84 8.87
CA THR A 167 -39.91 42.28 9.59
C THR A 167 -39.49 41.85 10.99
N ASP A 168 -40.28 42.33 11.95
CA ASP A 168 -40.20 42.28 13.41
C ASP A 168 -39.69 41.00 14.09
N GLY A 169 -39.18 41.17 15.33
CA GLY A 169 -39.45 40.15 16.34
C GLY A 169 -38.56 39.99 17.57
N THR A 170 -38.16 41.07 18.25
CA THR A 170 -37.88 41.07 19.70
C THR A 170 -36.70 40.23 20.23
N ARG A 171 -35.60 40.90 20.61
CA ARG A 171 -34.84 40.47 21.79
C ARG A 171 -34.18 41.65 22.50
N GLY A 172 -34.69 41.91 23.70
CA GLY A 172 -34.22 42.92 24.63
C GLY A 172 -32.86 42.57 25.24
N VAL A 173 -32.16 43.65 25.54
CA VAL A 173 -30.80 43.81 26.06
C VAL A 173 -30.70 43.40 27.53
N GLY A 174 -29.53 42.87 27.93
CA GLY A 174 -29.14 42.66 29.32
C GLY A 174 -27.62 42.54 29.45
N MET A 175 -26.97 43.68 29.67
CA MET A 175 -25.53 43.91 29.85
C MET A 175 -25.20 43.88 31.34
N GLU A 176 -24.12 43.20 31.75
CA GLU A 176 -23.31 43.40 32.98
C GLU A 176 -22.19 42.33 32.95
N GLY A 177 -20.90 42.55 33.24
CA GLY A 177 -20.23 43.70 33.84
C GLY A 177 -19.28 43.29 34.98
N GLY A 178 -18.18 42.59 34.69
CA GLY A 178 -16.88 42.81 35.33
C GLY A 178 -16.45 42.04 36.60
N SER A 179 -15.11 41.93 36.68
CA SER A 179 -14.22 41.83 37.86
C SER A 179 -13.74 40.45 38.36
N SER A 180 -12.52 40.11 37.91
CA SER A 180 -11.30 39.82 38.72
C SER A 180 -11.41 39.08 40.06
N GLN A 181 -10.70 37.95 40.21
CA GLN A 181 -9.41 37.85 40.94
C GLN A 181 -8.89 36.41 41.04
N SER A 182 -7.56 36.35 41.12
CA SER A 182 -6.63 35.27 41.48
C SER A 182 -7.06 34.27 42.56
N GLY A 183 -6.56 33.03 42.46
CA GLY A 183 -6.42 32.15 43.62
C GLY A 183 -6.14 30.68 43.29
N GLU A 184 -4.87 30.29 43.41
CA GLU A 184 -4.39 29.02 44.00
C GLU A 184 -4.79 27.66 43.37
N ASN A 185 -3.80 27.06 42.70
CA ASN A 185 -3.70 25.62 42.48
C ASN A 185 -3.01 24.96 43.69
N GLU A 186 -3.71 24.09 44.43
CA GLU A 186 -3.07 22.89 45.01
C GLU A 186 -4.09 21.78 45.39
N PHE A 187 -3.91 20.62 44.77
CA PHE A 187 -4.18 19.22 45.18
C PHE A 187 -5.46 18.82 45.93
N GLY A 188 -6.20 17.85 45.36
CA GLY A 188 -7.16 17.02 46.08
C GLY A 188 -7.91 16.01 45.22
N LEU A 189 -7.46 14.75 45.26
CA LEU A 189 -8.01 13.54 44.64
C LEU A 189 -9.55 13.43 44.64
N GLY A 190 -10.12 13.04 43.50
CA GLY A 190 -11.49 12.57 43.39
C GLY A 190 -11.76 12.03 42.00
N GLY A 191 -11.78 10.70 41.87
CA GLY A 191 -11.87 10.02 40.58
C GLY A 191 -13.09 10.39 39.76
N ALA A 192 -12.85 10.74 38.51
CA ALA A 192 -13.77 10.49 37.42
C ALA A 192 -12.99 9.66 36.40
N CYS A 193 -13.25 8.35 36.39
CA CYS A 193 -12.83 7.47 35.31
C CYS A 193 -13.42 8.03 34.01
N LEU A 194 -12.59 8.71 33.22
CA LEU A 194 -12.92 9.06 31.85
C LEU A 194 -13.09 7.74 31.09
N GLY A 195 -14.35 7.42 30.81
CA GLY A 195 -14.72 6.33 29.93
C GLY A 195 -14.15 6.58 28.53
N ASN A 196 -13.61 5.52 27.96
CA ASN A 196 -13.55 5.21 26.53
C ASN A 196 -13.61 6.38 25.54
N THR A 197 -12.57 7.20 25.52
CA THR A 197 -12.08 7.79 24.28
C THR A 197 -10.56 7.86 24.36
N CYS A 198 -9.90 6.70 24.23
CA CYS A 198 -8.56 6.74 23.64
C CYS A 198 -8.71 7.40 22.27
N PRO A 199 -7.88 8.39 21.92
CA PRO A 199 -7.72 8.75 20.52
C PRO A 199 -7.31 7.47 19.80
N ASP A 200 -8.15 7.03 18.88
CA ASP A 200 -7.89 5.86 18.07
C ASP A 200 -6.72 6.19 17.13
N PHE A 201 -5.49 5.90 17.58
CA PHE A 201 -4.26 6.11 16.82
C PHE A 201 -4.17 5.19 15.58
N SER A 202 -5.18 4.35 15.32
CA SER A 202 -5.37 3.64 14.05
C SER A 202 -5.66 4.59 12.87
N ARG A 203 -5.92 5.89 13.11
CA ARG A 203 -6.13 6.90 12.07
C ARG A 203 -4.84 7.41 11.40
N ILE A 204 -3.83 6.56 11.24
CA ILE A 204 -2.99 6.69 10.06
C ILE A 204 -3.94 6.38 8.88
N PRO A 205 -4.09 7.24 7.86
CA PRO A 205 -4.97 6.93 6.75
C PRO A 205 -4.55 5.58 6.18
N HIS A 206 -5.35 4.54 6.42
CA HIS A 206 -5.12 3.24 5.80
C HIS A 206 -5.19 3.48 4.29
N PRO A 207 -4.08 3.37 3.54
CA PRO A 207 -4.13 3.63 2.12
C PRO A 207 -4.89 2.53 1.36
N MET A 208 -5.15 1.40 2.05
CA MET A 208 -5.86 0.20 1.59
C MET A 208 -7.38 0.24 1.86
N LEU A 209 -8.08 1.35 1.60
CA LEU A 209 -9.55 1.37 1.64
C LEU A 209 -10.12 1.22 0.21
N GLY A 210 -10.90 0.17 -0.01
CA GLY A 210 -11.67 -0.02 -1.23
C GLY A 210 -11.67 -1.45 -1.75
N SER A 211 -12.33 -1.61 -2.90
CA SER A 211 -12.54 -2.91 -3.54
C SER A 211 -11.74 -3.03 -4.82
N LEU A 212 -11.20 -4.23 -5.08
CA LEU A 212 -10.42 -4.52 -6.28
C LEU A 212 -10.82 -5.89 -6.84
N ILE A 213 -11.07 -5.95 -8.13
CA ILE A 213 -11.21 -7.23 -8.84
C ILE A 213 -9.95 -7.46 -9.66
N VAL A 214 -9.30 -8.60 -9.46
CA VAL A 214 -8.15 -9.02 -10.25
C VAL A 214 -8.53 -10.23 -11.10
N ILE A 215 -8.32 -10.15 -12.41
CA ILE A 215 -8.61 -11.24 -13.36
C ILE A 215 -7.30 -11.76 -13.93
N MET A 216 -6.95 -13.00 -13.61
CA MET A 216 -5.76 -13.64 -14.15
C MET A 216 -5.98 -14.03 -15.62
N VAL A 217 -4.99 -13.76 -16.47
CA VAL A 217 -5.00 -14.09 -17.90
C VAL A 217 -3.74 -14.84 -18.25
N GLY A 218 -3.85 -15.84 -19.12
CA GLY A 218 -2.70 -16.53 -19.69
C GLY A 218 -2.90 -18.03 -19.83
N LEU A 219 -1.99 -18.65 -20.56
CA LEU A 219 -2.03 -20.08 -20.86
C LEU A 219 -1.81 -20.95 -19.61
N PRO A 220 -2.25 -22.23 -19.62
CA PRO A 220 -1.93 -23.19 -18.57
C PRO A 220 -0.41 -23.26 -18.28
N ALA A 221 -0.04 -23.66 -17.06
CA ALA A 221 1.35 -23.82 -16.61
C ALA A 221 2.28 -22.58 -16.69
N ARG A 222 1.72 -21.36 -16.81
CA ARG A 222 2.51 -20.10 -16.76
C ARG A 222 2.73 -19.50 -15.36
N GLY A 223 2.16 -20.10 -14.31
CA GLY A 223 2.30 -19.61 -12.92
C GLY A 223 1.17 -18.71 -12.40
N LYS A 224 0.00 -18.71 -13.06
CA LYS A 224 -1.16 -17.88 -12.67
C LYS A 224 -1.67 -18.18 -11.26
N THR A 225 -1.80 -19.45 -10.88
CA THR A 225 -2.27 -19.86 -9.56
C THR A 225 -1.33 -19.38 -8.47
N TYR A 226 -0.02 -19.51 -8.70
CA TYR A 226 1.00 -19.00 -7.80
C TYR A 226 0.89 -17.48 -7.63
N ALA A 227 0.79 -16.72 -8.74
CA ALA A 227 0.62 -15.27 -8.69
C ALA A 227 -0.68 -14.87 -7.97
N ALA A 228 -1.80 -15.53 -8.24
CA ALA A 228 -3.07 -15.30 -7.56
C ALA A 228 -2.97 -15.52 -6.05
N ARG A 229 -2.26 -16.58 -5.62
CA ARG A 229 -2.02 -16.85 -4.20
C ARG A 229 -1.10 -15.82 -3.54
N GLN A 230 -0.09 -15.32 -4.25
CA GLN A 230 0.75 -14.22 -3.72
C GLN A 230 -0.03 -12.91 -3.60
N ILE A 231 -0.88 -12.60 -4.57
CA ILE A 231 -1.77 -11.42 -4.50
C ILE A 231 -2.71 -11.53 -3.30
N GLN A 232 -3.30 -12.71 -3.09
CA GLN A 232 -4.15 -12.99 -1.94
C GLN A 232 -3.41 -12.74 -0.62
N ARG A 233 -2.19 -13.32 -0.49
CA ARG A 233 -1.29 -13.14 0.66
C ARG A 233 -1.03 -11.69 0.97
N TYR A 234 -0.60 -10.95 -0.04
CA TYR A 234 -0.19 -9.57 0.13
C TYR A 234 -1.33 -8.68 0.61
N PHE A 235 -2.54 -8.83 0.05
CA PHE A 235 -3.67 -8.03 0.50
C PHE A 235 -4.21 -8.46 1.87
N GLN A 236 -4.22 -9.77 2.17
CA GLN A 236 -4.59 -10.27 3.51
C GLN A 236 -3.62 -9.78 4.60
N TRP A 237 -2.32 -9.77 4.29
CA TRP A 237 -1.30 -9.21 5.17
C TRP A 237 -1.56 -7.75 5.55
N ASN A 238 -1.98 -6.96 4.56
CA ASN A 238 -2.32 -5.55 4.75
C ASN A 238 -3.69 -5.33 5.44
N GLY A 239 -4.38 -6.41 5.85
CA GLY A 239 -5.64 -6.34 6.58
C GLY A 239 -6.91 -6.35 5.70
N LEU A 240 -6.78 -6.61 4.39
CA LEU A 240 -7.93 -6.71 3.49
C LEU A 240 -8.42 -8.15 3.35
N GLN A 241 -9.73 -8.33 3.31
CA GLN A 241 -10.31 -9.62 2.96
C GLN A 241 -10.02 -9.94 1.49
N SER A 242 -9.53 -11.14 1.21
CA SER A 242 -9.29 -11.55 -0.18
C SER A 242 -9.62 -13.02 -0.42
N ALA A 243 -10.29 -13.27 -1.55
CA ALA A 243 -10.79 -14.59 -1.92
C ALA A 243 -10.39 -14.92 -3.37
N ILE A 244 -10.01 -16.18 -3.59
CA ILE A 244 -9.71 -16.70 -4.92
C ILE A 244 -10.92 -17.47 -5.45
N PHE A 245 -11.38 -17.06 -6.62
CA PHE A 245 -12.45 -17.70 -7.37
C PHE A 245 -11.84 -18.46 -8.55
N THR A 246 -12.02 -19.77 -8.61
CA THR A 246 -11.43 -20.58 -9.69
C THR A 246 -12.47 -20.85 -10.77
N TYR A 247 -12.20 -20.42 -12.00
CA TYR A 247 -13.14 -20.59 -13.13
C TYR A 247 -13.57 -22.06 -13.32
N LEU A 248 -12.64 -23.01 -13.19
CA LEU A 248 -12.89 -24.43 -13.38
C LEU A 248 -13.96 -24.98 -12.41
N ASP A 249 -14.04 -24.46 -11.19
CA ASP A 249 -15.03 -24.91 -10.21
C ASP A 249 -16.44 -24.47 -10.61
N TYR A 250 -16.58 -23.27 -11.15
CA TYR A 250 -17.84 -22.79 -11.72
C TYR A 250 -18.22 -23.61 -12.96
N ALA A 251 -17.28 -23.82 -13.88
CA ALA A 251 -17.53 -24.61 -15.08
C ALA A 251 -18.02 -26.03 -14.72
N ARG A 252 -17.40 -26.70 -13.74
CA ARG A 252 -17.83 -28.02 -13.27
C ARG A 252 -19.25 -28.04 -12.69
N ARG A 253 -19.61 -27.03 -11.90
CA ARG A 253 -20.98 -26.90 -11.34
C ARG A 253 -22.02 -26.84 -12.45
N PHE A 254 -21.79 -26.04 -13.49
CA PHE A 254 -22.72 -25.94 -14.62
C PHE A 254 -22.72 -27.18 -15.52
N VAL A 255 -21.57 -27.83 -15.73
CA VAL A 255 -21.50 -29.10 -16.49
C VAL A 255 -22.28 -30.22 -15.80
N SER A 256 -22.22 -30.30 -14.46
CA SER A 256 -23.00 -31.28 -13.69
C SER A 256 -24.53 -31.06 -13.77
N SER A 257 -24.96 -29.82 -14.02
CA SER A 257 -26.37 -29.43 -14.19
C SER A 257 -26.90 -29.62 -15.61
N CYS A 258 -26.04 -29.66 -16.64
CA CYS A 258 -26.42 -29.53 -18.05
C CYS A 258 -26.03 -30.73 -18.93
N ALA A 259 -25.95 -31.95 -18.37
CA ALA A 259 -25.46 -33.16 -19.06
C ALA A 259 -26.25 -33.64 -20.31
N LYS A 260 -27.10 -32.81 -20.94
CA LYS A 260 -27.85 -33.18 -22.16
C LYS A 260 -28.00 -32.01 -23.15
N SER A 261 -26.98 -31.77 -23.97
CA SER A 261 -27.06 -31.37 -25.41
C SER A 261 -25.72 -30.77 -25.87
N GLN A 262 -25.26 -31.17 -27.06
CA GLN A 262 -24.07 -30.64 -27.72
C GLN A 262 -24.51 -29.75 -28.90
N ASP A 263 -24.85 -28.49 -28.62
CA ASP A 263 -25.09 -27.47 -29.65
C ASP A 263 -24.12 -26.30 -29.42
N ALA A 264 -23.48 -25.80 -30.48
CA ALA A 264 -22.49 -24.73 -30.40
C ALA A 264 -23.06 -23.39 -29.88
N ASN A 265 -24.35 -23.10 -30.14
CA ASN A 265 -25.02 -21.92 -29.57
C ASN A 265 -25.22 -22.03 -28.06
N MET A 266 -25.34 -23.24 -27.51
CA MET A 266 -25.43 -23.44 -26.07
C MET A 266 -24.08 -23.20 -25.38
N GLU A 267 -22.96 -23.27 -26.09
CA GLU A 267 -21.64 -23.08 -25.49
C GLU A 267 -21.36 -21.61 -25.17
N VAL A 268 -21.69 -20.69 -26.07
CA VAL A 268 -21.59 -19.23 -25.83
C VAL A 268 -22.53 -18.80 -24.72
N GLU A 269 -23.76 -19.32 -24.72
CA GLU A 269 -24.75 -19.06 -23.67
C GLU A 269 -24.28 -19.59 -22.31
N ARG A 270 -23.70 -20.80 -22.27
CA ARG A 270 -23.07 -21.35 -21.06
C ARG A 270 -21.92 -20.47 -20.58
N GLU A 271 -21.05 -19.99 -21.47
CA GLU A 271 -19.97 -19.09 -21.07
C GLU A 271 -20.49 -17.79 -20.47
N HIS A 272 -21.57 -17.24 -21.02
CA HIS A 272 -22.22 -16.03 -20.51
C HIS A 272 -22.85 -16.27 -19.13
N GLN A 273 -23.53 -17.41 -18.95
CA GLN A 273 -24.11 -17.81 -17.66
C GLN A 273 -23.05 -18.06 -16.58
N ILE A 274 -21.93 -18.69 -16.95
CA ILE A 274 -20.78 -18.89 -16.05
C ILE A 274 -20.18 -17.54 -15.67
N ALA A 275 -19.97 -16.64 -16.63
CA ALA A 275 -19.45 -15.30 -16.37
C ALA A 275 -20.37 -14.49 -15.45
N ALA A 276 -21.69 -14.56 -15.65
CA ALA A 276 -22.69 -13.91 -14.81
C ALA A 276 -22.75 -14.49 -13.38
N ALA A 277 -22.57 -15.80 -13.23
CA ALA A 277 -22.48 -16.43 -11.90
C ALA A 277 -21.21 -15.96 -11.15
N ILE A 278 -20.05 -15.99 -11.82
CA ILE A 278 -18.78 -15.53 -11.24
C ILE A 278 -18.87 -14.04 -10.87
N ALA A 279 -19.40 -13.20 -11.76
CA ALA A 279 -19.54 -11.76 -11.51
C ALA A 279 -20.43 -11.49 -10.29
N ARG A 280 -21.56 -12.20 -10.14
CA ARG A 280 -22.43 -12.07 -8.96
C ARG A 280 -21.73 -12.48 -7.67
N ASP A 281 -21.07 -13.63 -7.65
CA ASP A 281 -20.41 -14.11 -6.42
C ASP A 281 -19.24 -13.20 -6.02
N MET A 282 -18.45 -12.72 -6.97
CA MET A 282 -17.34 -11.78 -6.72
C MET A 282 -17.82 -10.43 -6.22
N THR A 283 -18.88 -9.89 -6.83
CA THR A 283 -19.42 -8.57 -6.45
C THR A 283 -20.18 -8.64 -5.13
N GLN A 284 -20.85 -9.76 -4.84
CA GLN A 284 -21.47 -10.02 -3.54
C GLN A 284 -20.42 -10.10 -2.43
N PHE A 285 -19.32 -10.84 -2.64
CA PHE A 285 -18.21 -10.91 -1.69
C PHE A 285 -17.65 -9.50 -1.40
N ILE A 286 -17.45 -8.70 -2.45
CA ILE A 286 -16.96 -7.34 -2.31
C ILE A 286 -17.95 -6.44 -1.55
N ALA A 287 -19.25 -6.59 -1.81
CA ALA A 287 -20.29 -5.79 -1.15
C ALA A 287 -20.46 -6.14 0.34
N GLN A 288 -20.18 -7.39 0.73
CA GLN A 288 -20.32 -7.85 2.11
C GLN A 288 -19.07 -7.52 2.94
N ASP A 289 -17.90 -7.92 2.44
CA ASP A 289 -16.69 -7.96 3.26
C ASP A 289 -15.72 -6.80 2.96
N GLY A 290 -15.86 -6.14 1.80
CA GLY A 290 -14.98 -5.06 1.36
C GLY A 290 -13.52 -5.53 1.16
N GLY A 291 -13.10 -5.80 -0.08
CA GLY A 291 -11.73 -6.27 -0.30
C GLY A 291 -11.37 -6.64 -1.74
N VAL A 292 -10.48 -7.64 -1.88
CA VAL A 292 -9.90 -8.04 -3.17
C VAL A 292 -10.43 -9.40 -3.63
N ALA A 293 -11.12 -9.44 -4.75
CA ALA A 293 -11.56 -10.68 -5.39
C ALA A 293 -10.61 -11.05 -6.53
N VAL A 294 -9.99 -12.23 -6.47
CA VAL A 294 -9.05 -12.72 -7.50
C VAL A 294 -9.70 -13.85 -8.28
N LEU A 295 -9.89 -13.67 -9.58
CA LEU A 295 -10.39 -14.70 -10.49
C LEU A 295 -9.23 -15.44 -11.15
N ASN A 296 -9.07 -16.72 -10.79
CA ASN A 296 -8.10 -17.62 -11.42
C ASN A 296 -8.74 -18.36 -12.61
N GLY A 297 -8.26 -18.07 -13.81
CA GLY A 297 -8.68 -18.73 -15.04
C GLY A 297 -7.71 -18.45 -16.18
N SER A 298 -7.89 -19.11 -17.33
CA SER A 298 -7.02 -18.90 -18.49
C SER A 298 -7.41 -17.67 -19.31
N HIS A 299 -8.71 -17.36 -19.38
CA HIS A 299 -9.28 -16.14 -20.01
C HIS A 299 -8.60 -15.73 -21.33
N VAL A 300 -8.46 -16.74 -22.20
CA VAL A 300 -7.60 -16.75 -23.39
C VAL A 300 -8.16 -15.89 -24.53
N THR A 301 -9.48 -15.71 -24.57
CA THR A 301 -10.20 -15.03 -25.65
C THR A 301 -10.66 -13.63 -25.26
N SER A 302 -10.60 -12.69 -26.20
CA SER A 302 -11.05 -11.31 -25.99
C SER A 302 -12.56 -11.22 -25.73
N THR A 303 -13.35 -12.09 -26.38
CA THR A 303 -14.81 -12.17 -26.20
C THR A 303 -15.17 -12.53 -24.77
N ARG A 304 -14.46 -13.49 -24.17
CA ARG A 304 -14.70 -13.92 -22.79
C ARG A 304 -14.28 -12.88 -21.76
N ARG A 305 -13.17 -12.16 -22.02
CA ARG A 305 -12.77 -11.02 -21.18
C ARG A 305 -13.83 -9.91 -21.22
N ALA A 306 -14.35 -9.59 -22.40
CA ALA A 306 -15.40 -8.60 -22.58
C ALA A 306 -16.73 -9.02 -21.92
N ALA A 307 -17.14 -10.27 -22.11
CA ALA A 307 -18.35 -10.81 -21.47
C ALA A 307 -18.27 -10.76 -19.94
N LEU A 308 -17.13 -11.14 -19.38
CA LEU A 308 -16.90 -11.07 -17.94
C LEU A 308 -16.87 -9.63 -17.42
N LEU A 309 -16.20 -8.72 -18.14
CA LEU A 309 -16.19 -7.31 -17.78
C LEU A 309 -17.60 -6.72 -17.81
N ASN A 310 -18.38 -6.99 -18.86
CA ASN A 310 -19.76 -6.52 -18.97
C ASN A 310 -20.64 -7.08 -17.85
N ALA A 311 -20.56 -8.37 -17.55
CA ALA A 311 -21.28 -8.99 -16.45
C ALA A 311 -20.94 -8.36 -15.09
N ILE A 312 -19.69 -7.97 -14.86
CA ILE A 312 -19.29 -7.24 -13.65
C ILE A 312 -19.88 -5.83 -13.66
N MET A 313 -19.80 -5.10 -14.78
CA MET A 313 -20.32 -3.74 -14.88
C MET A 313 -21.85 -3.66 -14.74
N GLU A 314 -22.58 -4.67 -15.18
CA GLU A 314 -24.04 -4.78 -15.01
C GLU A 314 -24.47 -4.79 -13.55
N THR A 315 -23.61 -5.25 -12.63
CA THR A 315 -23.92 -5.23 -11.20
C THR A 315 -23.95 -3.81 -10.61
N GLY A 316 -23.26 -2.85 -11.24
CA GLY A 316 -23.19 -1.45 -10.79
C GLY A 316 -22.44 -1.22 -9.47
N LEU A 317 -21.88 -2.26 -8.84
CA LEU A 317 -21.27 -2.18 -7.51
C LEU A 317 -19.81 -1.68 -7.54
N ILE A 318 -19.13 -1.81 -8.68
CA ILE A 318 -17.69 -1.53 -8.81
C ILE A 318 -17.43 -0.71 -10.07
N ARG A 319 -16.56 0.29 -9.94
CA ARG A 319 -16.09 1.10 -11.08
C ARG A 319 -15.16 0.29 -11.98
N ARG A 320 -15.26 0.48 -13.29
CA ARG A 320 -14.42 -0.18 -14.30
C ARG A 320 -12.91 -0.12 -14.01
N CYS A 321 -12.40 1.02 -13.54
CA CYS A 321 -10.99 1.23 -13.20
C CYS A 321 -10.46 0.36 -12.05
N ARG A 322 -11.35 -0.27 -11.27
CA ARG A 322 -10.99 -1.18 -10.17
C ARG A 322 -10.96 -2.65 -10.60
N VAL A 323 -11.20 -2.94 -11.89
CA VAL A 323 -11.05 -4.26 -12.48
C VAL A 323 -9.70 -4.31 -13.20
N VAL A 324 -8.76 -5.10 -12.69
CA VAL A 324 -7.40 -5.19 -13.22
C VAL A 324 -7.18 -6.57 -13.82
N PHE A 325 -6.79 -6.60 -15.10
CA PHE A 325 -6.35 -7.84 -15.74
C PHE A 325 -4.86 -8.05 -15.50
N VAL A 326 -4.47 -9.22 -15.00
CA VAL A 326 -3.06 -9.60 -14.79
C VAL A 326 -2.73 -10.73 -15.74
N GLU A 327 -2.00 -10.41 -16.80
CA GLU A 327 -1.55 -11.38 -17.79
C GLU A 327 -0.14 -11.89 -17.46
N VAL A 328 -0.01 -13.21 -17.31
CA VAL A 328 1.27 -13.87 -17.06
C VAL A 328 1.69 -14.63 -18.32
N VAL A 329 2.70 -14.08 -19.00
CA VAL A 329 3.34 -14.67 -20.17
C VAL A 329 4.71 -15.19 -19.77
N ASN A 330 4.97 -16.45 -20.04
CA ASN A 330 6.29 -17.04 -19.89
C ASN A 330 6.63 -17.66 -21.24
N THR A 331 7.66 -17.21 -21.93
CA THR A 331 8.10 -17.75 -23.22
C THR A 331 9.15 -18.84 -23.03
N VAL A 332 9.83 -18.86 -21.88
CA VAL A 332 10.89 -19.81 -21.55
C VAL A 332 10.33 -21.22 -21.34
N SER A 333 10.69 -22.15 -22.22
CA SER A 333 10.21 -23.54 -22.21
C SER A 333 10.58 -24.30 -20.94
N GLU A 334 11.76 -24.07 -20.37
CA GLU A 334 12.21 -24.78 -19.16
C GLU A 334 11.37 -24.40 -17.94
N ASN A 335 11.01 -23.13 -17.79
CA ASN A 335 10.13 -22.67 -16.71
C ASN A 335 8.75 -23.33 -16.80
N VAL A 336 8.24 -23.50 -18.01
CA VAL A 336 6.94 -24.14 -18.26
C VAL A 336 7.01 -25.61 -17.92
N ARG A 337 8.05 -26.31 -18.39
CA ARG A 337 8.28 -27.72 -18.08
C ARG A 337 8.36 -27.94 -16.58
N GLN A 338 9.09 -27.09 -15.87
CA GLN A 338 9.21 -27.14 -14.43
C GLN A 338 7.87 -26.89 -13.72
N ASN A 339 7.08 -25.92 -14.18
CA ASN A 339 5.74 -25.67 -13.66
C ASN A 339 4.78 -26.85 -13.87
N VAL A 340 4.85 -27.54 -15.01
CA VAL A 340 4.05 -28.74 -15.29
C VAL A 340 4.44 -29.89 -14.36
N LEU A 341 5.75 -30.10 -14.16
CA LEU A 341 6.25 -31.12 -13.24
C LEU A 341 5.80 -30.84 -11.81
N TRP A 342 5.87 -29.58 -11.35
CA TRP A 342 5.33 -29.22 -10.04
C TRP A 342 3.83 -29.43 -9.94
N ALA A 343 3.07 -29.08 -10.98
CA ALA A 343 1.63 -29.35 -10.99
C ALA A 343 1.34 -30.86 -10.86
N LYS A 344 2.20 -31.72 -11.44
CA LYS A 344 2.11 -33.18 -11.30
C LYS A 344 2.41 -33.64 -9.87
N GLU A 345 3.46 -33.09 -9.25
CA GLU A 345 3.84 -33.43 -7.87
C GLU A 345 2.78 -33.01 -6.85
N MET A 346 2.10 -31.88 -7.09
CA MET A 346 1.02 -31.38 -6.21
C MET A 346 -0.30 -32.15 -6.38
N ALA A 347 -0.50 -32.82 -7.51
CA ALA A 347 -1.71 -33.58 -7.78
C ALA A 347 -1.64 -34.94 -7.06
N ALA A 348 -2.36 -35.07 -5.95
CA ALA A 348 -2.37 -36.26 -5.08
C ALA A 348 -2.63 -37.60 -5.82
N ASN A 349 -3.35 -37.58 -6.96
CA ASN A 349 -3.61 -38.73 -7.83
C ASN A 349 -3.41 -38.34 -9.32
N ALA A 350 -2.19 -37.95 -9.69
CA ALA A 350 -1.89 -37.63 -11.09
C ALA A 350 -1.91 -38.91 -11.98
N PRO A 351 -2.73 -38.96 -13.04
CA PRO A 351 -2.65 -40.05 -14.02
C PRO A 351 -1.28 -40.05 -14.72
N GLU A 352 -0.85 -41.20 -15.26
CA GLU A 352 0.44 -41.31 -15.95
C GLU A 352 0.55 -40.32 -17.13
N ASN A 353 -0.56 -40.10 -17.85
CA ASN A 353 -0.67 -39.18 -18.99
C ASN A 353 -0.90 -37.72 -18.58
N PHE A 354 -0.76 -37.35 -17.31
CA PHE A 354 -1.05 -35.99 -16.83
C PHE A 354 -0.24 -34.90 -17.55
N VAL A 355 1.04 -35.18 -17.81
CA VAL A 355 1.95 -34.23 -18.47
C VAL A 355 1.54 -34.02 -19.92
N GLU A 356 1.25 -35.11 -20.64
CA GLU A 356 0.82 -35.09 -22.04
C GLU A 356 -0.50 -34.34 -22.20
N ALA A 357 -1.48 -34.63 -21.34
CA ALA A 357 -2.78 -33.96 -21.33
C ALA A 357 -2.66 -32.44 -21.12
N ILE A 358 -1.73 -31.97 -20.28
CA ILE A 358 -1.49 -30.53 -20.09
C ILE A 358 -0.88 -29.90 -21.34
N TYR A 359 0.05 -30.59 -22.00
CA TYR A 359 0.64 -30.06 -23.24
C TYR A 359 -0.40 -29.99 -24.37
N GLU A 360 -1.25 -31.01 -24.51
CA GLU A 360 -2.39 -30.98 -25.44
C GLU A 360 -3.32 -29.79 -25.15
N GLU A 361 -3.67 -29.56 -23.87
CA GLU A 361 -4.49 -28.41 -23.45
C GLU A 361 -3.82 -27.06 -23.77
N ILE A 362 -2.49 -26.99 -23.64
CA ILE A 362 -1.73 -25.78 -23.99
C ILE A 362 -1.81 -25.54 -25.50
N GLU A 363 -1.62 -26.56 -26.33
CA GLU A 363 -1.68 -26.46 -27.79
C GLU A 363 -3.07 -26.03 -28.28
N GLU A 364 -4.12 -26.64 -27.74
CA GLU A 364 -5.51 -26.28 -28.06
C GLU A 364 -5.75 -24.80 -27.75
N LYS A 365 -5.38 -24.34 -26.55
CA LYS A 365 -5.59 -22.95 -26.11
C LYS A 365 -4.66 -21.96 -26.79
N GLN A 366 -3.49 -22.38 -27.25
CA GLN A 366 -2.54 -21.53 -27.98
C GLN A 366 -3.15 -21.02 -29.29
N SER A 367 -3.94 -21.86 -29.98
CA SER A 367 -4.56 -21.51 -31.26
C SER A 367 -5.56 -20.35 -31.16
N VAL A 368 -6.22 -20.21 -30.00
CA VAL A 368 -7.24 -19.19 -29.74
C VAL A 368 -6.69 -18.01 -28.91
N TYR A 369 -5.46 -18.11 -28.42
CA TYR A 369 -4.89 -17.14 -27.49
C TYR A 369 -4.63 -15.78 -28.12
N ARG A 370 -5.28 -14.76 -27.53
CA ARG A 370 -5.02 -13.35 -27.83
C ARG A 370 -4.46 -12.66 -26.59
N THR A 371 -3.19 -12.27 -26.69
CA THR A 371 -2.51 -11.49 -25.65
C THR A 371 -3.18 -10.12 -25.47
N LEU A 372 -3.02 -9.52 -24.29
CA LEU A 372 -3.42 -8.11 -24.11
C LEU A 372 -2.43 -7.21 -24.86
N ASP A 373 -2.98 -6.30 -25.64
CA ASP A 373 -2.21 -5.39 -26.49
C ASP A 373 -2.69 -3.95 -26.30
N PRO A 374 -1.78 -2.97 -26.11
CA PRO A 374 -2.17 -1.60 -25.79
C PRO A 374 -2.92 -0.92 -26.94
N VAL A 375 -2.84 -1.43 -28.16
CA VAL A 375 -3.55 -0.85 -29.31
C VAL A 375 -5.01 -1.29 -29.34
N SER A 376 -5.29 -2.58 -29.10
CA SER A 376 -6.65 -3.12 -29.11
C SER A 376 -7.39 -2.90 -27.79
N ASP A 377 -6.69 -3.00 -26.67
CA ASP A 377 -7.26 -3.03 -25.31
C ASP A 377 -6.97 -1.72 -24.54
N ARG A 378 -7.03 -0.56 -25.23
CA ARG A 378 -6.72 0.78 -24.68
C ARG A 378 -7.49 1.11 -23.41
N ASP A 379 -8.76 0.73 -23.36
CA ASP A 379 -9.67 1.09 -22.27
C ASP A 379 -9.60 0.11 -21.09
N LEU A 380 -8.84 -0.99 -21.20
CA LEU A 380 -8.69 -1.98 -20.15
C LEU A 380 -7.55 -1.64 -19.20
N THR A 381 -7.80 -1.77 -17.91
CA THR A 381 -6.77 -1.65 -16.89
C THR A 381 -6.04 -2.99 -16.77
N TYR A 382 -4.78 -3.06 -17.18
CA TYR A 382 -4.05 -4.32 -17.16
C TYR A 382 -2.57 -4.20 -16.84
N ILE A 383 -2.04 -5.30 -16.31
CA ILE A 383 -0.64 -5.54 -15.99
C ILE A 383 -0.24 -6.81 -16.73
N ARG A 384 0.67 -6.69 -17.69
CA ARG A 384 1.22 -7.83 -18.41
C ARG A 384 2.67 -8.05 -17.98
N ILE A 385 2.93 -9.25 -17.49
CA ILE A 385 4.22 -9.73 -17.00
C ILE A 385 4.73 -10.72 -18.03
N GLN A 386 5.89 -10.42 -18.62
CA GLN A 386 6.54 -11.30 -19.57
C GLN A 386 7.92 -11.72 -19.03
N ASP A 387 8.07 -13.03 -18.83
CA ASP A 387 9.30 -13.70 -18.39
C ASP A 387 9.90 -13.16 -17.08
N ASN A 388 9.10 -12.45 -16.27
CA ASN A 388 9.51 -11.69 -15.09
C ASN A 388 10.62 -10.65 -15.37
N LEU A 389 10.76 -10.24 -16.62
CA LEU A 389 11.76 -9.27 -17.08
C LEU A 389 11.11 -8.01 -17.63
N THR A 390 10.02 -8.17 -18.39
CA THR A 390 9.33 -7.05 -19.02
C THR A 390 7.92 -6.91 -18.47
N PHE A 391 7.60 -5.69 -18.04
CA PHE A 391 6.30 -5.31 -17.50
C PHE A 391 5.68 -4.27 -18.42
N SER A 392 4.43 -4.50 -18.83
CA SER A 392 3.63 -3.53 -19.58
C SER A 392 2.38 -3.21 -18.78
N LEU A 393 2.18 -1.91 -18.54
CA LEU A 393 1.13 -1.38 -17.67
C LEU A 393 0.22 -0.49 -18.51
N ASN A 394 -1.09 -0.69 -18.42
CA ASN A 394 -2.07 0.14 -19.11
C ASN A 394 -3.17 0.63 -18.16
N ASN A 395 -3.47 1.93 -18.25
CA ASN A 395 -4.56 2.61 -17.54
C ASN A 395 -4.66 2.34 -16.03
N ILE A 396 -3.51 2.15 -15.36
CA ILE A 396 -3.44 1.91 -13.91
C ILE A 396 -3.83 3.20 -13.18
N SER A 397 -4.98 3.19 -12.53
CA SER A 397 -5.52 4.33 -11.80
C SER A 397 -5.89 3.95 -10.38
N GLY A 398 -5.58 4.85 -9.44
CA GLY A 398 -5.79 4.63 -8.03
C GLY A 398 -4.66 3.85 -7.34
N TRP A 399 -4.66 3.92 -6.02
CA TRP A 399 -3.55 3.43 -5.21
C TRP A 399 -3.40 1.90 -5.21
N MET A 400 -4.51 1.14 -5.12
CA MET A 400 -4.44 -0.33 -5.06
C MET A 400 -3.88 -0.98 -6.34
N PRO A 401 -4.32 -0.61 -7.56
CA PRO A 401 -3.71 -1.13 -8.78
C PRO A 401 -2.22 -0.78 -8.92
N SER A 402 -1.81 0.43 -8.53
CA SER A 402 -0.38 0.81 -8.51
C SER A 402 0.43 -0.02 -7.53
N ARG A 403 -0.11 -0.29 -6.33
CA ARG A 403 0.54 -1.13 -5.33
C ARG A 403 0.61 -2.60 -5.77
N LEU A 404 -0.45 -3.11 -6.40
CA LEU A 404 -0.46 -4.44 -7.03
C LEU A 404 0.65 -4.55 -8.09
N ALA A 405 0.79 -3.55 -8.95
CA ALA A 405 1.85 -3.53 -9.96
C ALA A 405 3.24 -3.53 -9.34
N TYR A 406 3.45 -2.76 -8.26
CA TYR A 406 4.71 -2.75 -7.51
C TYR A 406 5.02 -4.12 -6.87
N MET A 407 4.04 -4.76 -6.24
CA MET A 407 4.20 -6.09 -5.66
C MET A 407 4.56 -7.13 -6.74
N LEU A 408 3.87 -7.11 -7.89
CA LEU A 408 4.15 -8.03 -9.00
C LEU A 408 5.51 -7.80 -9.65
N HIS A 409 5.98 -6.55 -9.69
CA HIS A 409 7.31 -6.21 -10.21
C HIS A 409 8.43 -6.87 -9.40
N ASN A 410 8.27 -6.92 -8.08
CA ASN A 410 9.28 -7.48 -7.17
C ASN A 410 9.11 -8.99 -6.94
N LEU A 411 8.10 -9.61 -7.55
CA LEU A 411 7.84 -11.03 -7.36
C LEU A 411 8.82 -11.89 -8.17
N ASN A 412 9.82 -12.44 -7.50
CA ASN A 412 10.69 -13.46 -8.09
C ASN A 412 10.10 -14.87 -7.91
N HIS A 413 10.26 -15.71 -8.94
CA HIS A 413 9.84 -17.12 -8.92
C HIS A 413 10.93 -18.08 -8.41
N SER A 414 12.06 -17.54 -7.94
CA SER A 414 13.19 -18.29 -7.39
C SER A 414 12.78 -19.25 -6.27
N LEU A 415 13.43 -20.41 -6.23
CA LEU A 415 13.22 -21.48 -5.23
C LEU A 415 14.15 -21.34 -4.01
N LYS A 416 14.89 -20.24 -3.91
CA LYS A 416 15.90 -20.09 -2.87
C LYS A 416 15.25 -19.95 -1.50
N ASN A 417 15.94 -20.47 -0.49
CA ASN A 417 15.46 -20.51 0.89
C ASN A 417 15.61 -19.13 1.54
N ILE A 418 14.71 -18.84 2.47
CA ILE A 418 14.81 -17.67 3.36
C ILE A 418 15.11 -18.18 4.76
N TYR A 419 16.02 -17.50 5.45
CA TYR A 419 16.39 -17.80 6.81
C TYR A 419 16.02 -16.63 7.70
N LEU A 420 15.34 -16.91 8.79
CA LEU A 420 15.00 -15.93 9.82
C LEU A 420 15.69 -16.34 11.12
N THR A 421 16.41 -15.42 11.75
CA THR A 421 16.97 -15.64 13.08
C THR A 421 16.95 -14.39 13.94
N ARG A 422 16.82 -14.58 15.25
CA ARG A 422 16.98 -13.52 16.25
C ARG A 422 18.46 -13.14 16.39
N SER A 423 18.72 -11.94 16.92
CA SER A 423 20.03 -11.64 17.48
C SER A 423 20.42 -12.69 18.53
N GLY A 424 21.73 -12.88 18.73
CA GLY A 424 22.22 -13.64 19.88
C GLY A 424 21.72 -13.09 21.22
N GLU A 425 21.91 -13.85 22.28
CA GLU A 425 21.59 -13.40 23.64
C GLU A 425 22.34 -12.10 23.98
N TYR A 426 21.63 -11.12 24.55
CA TYR A 426 22.15 -9.79 24.87
C TYR A 426 21.82 -9.38 26.30
N VAL A 427 22.54 -8.39 26.82
CA VAL A 427 22.49 -8.04 28.26
C VAL A 427 21.09 -7.61 28.70
N ASP A 428 20.39 -6.78 27.92
CA ASP A 428 19.04 -6.32 28.27
C ASP A 428 18.01 -7.47 28.32
N LEU A 429 18.18 -8.50 27.49
CA LEU A 429 17.34 -9.70 27.48
C LEU A 429 17.48 -10.49 28.78
N VAL A 430 18.71 -10.68 29.24
CA VAL A 430 19.02 -11.39 30.50
C VAL A 430 18.43 -10.65 31.69
N HIS A 431 18.47 -9.31 31.68
CA HIS A 431 17.89 -8.47 32.72
C HIS A 431 16.38 -8.28 32.57
N GLN A 432 15.74 -8.83 31.54
CA GLN A 432 14.34 -8.65 31.24
C GLN A 432 13.91 -7.18 31.04
N ARG A 433 14.76 -6.40 30.37
CA ARG A 433 14.44 -5.02 29.94
C ARG A 433 13.83 -5.02 28.55
N ILE A 434 12.90 -4.10 28.34
CA ILE A 434 12.20 -3.91 27.06
C ILE A 434 13.03 -3.00 26.15
N GLY A 435 13.21 -3.38 24.89
CA GLY A 435 13.94 -2.58 23.91
C GLY A 435 15.43 -2.44 24.24
N GLY A 436 15.96 -1.23 24.11
CA GLY A 436 17.36 -0.92 24.38
C GLY A 436 18.31 -1.30 23.23
N ASN A 437 19.60 -1.05 23.44
CA ASN A 437 20.66 -1.31 22.47
C ASN A 437 21.92 -1.90 23.13
N SER A 438 21.71 -2.84 24.06
CA SER A 438 22.82 -3.49 24.75
C SER A 438 23.63 -4.44 23.85
N PRO A 439 24.91 -4.69 24.18
CA PRO A 439 25.75 -5.67 23.47
C PRO A 439 25.34 -7.13 23.76
N LEU A 440 25.90 -8.04 22.98
CA LEU A 440 25.76 -9.49 23.16
C LEU A 440 26.47 -9.97 24.43
N THR A 441 25.91 -11.03 25.03
CA THR A 441 26.59 -11.80 26.08
C THR A 441 27.66 -12.71 25.48
N GLU A 442 28.51 -13.33 26.31
CA GLU A 442 29.48 -14.34 25.85
C GLU A 442 28.79 -15.50 25.12
N ARG A 443 27.60 -15.91 25.58
CA ARG A 443 26.76 -16.92 24.92
C ARG A 443 26.23 -16.41 23.56
N GLY A 444 25.78 -15.16 23.49
CA GLY A 444 25.39 -14.52 22.23
C GLY A 444 26.53 -14.43 21.21
N GLN A 445 27.76 -14.20 21.67
CA GLN A 445 28.95 -14.23 20.81
C GLN A 445 29.28 -15.64 20.31
N ALA A 446 29.11 -16.67 21.15
CA ALA A 446 29.22 -18.06 20.72
C ALA A 446 28.16 -18.42 19.66
N TYR A 447 26.94 -17.89 19.79
CA TYR A 447 25.89 -18.03 18.78
C TYR A 447 26.26 -17.41 17.43
N SER A 448 26.86 -16.22 17.42
CA SER A 448 27.35 -15.59 16.18
C SER A 448 28.34 -16.50 15.42
N LYS A 449 29.22 -17.20 16.15
CA LYS A 449 30.18 -18.15 15.57
C LYS A 449 29.49 -19.43 15.07
N ALA A 450 28.60 -20.02 15.87
CA ALA A 450 27.83 -21.20 15.48
C ALA A 450 27.01 -20.95 14.20
N LEU A 451 26.36 -19.78 14.13
CA LEU A 451 25.59 -19.35 12.97
C LEU A 451 26.45 -19.27 11.71
N PHE A 452 27.64 -18.68 11.83
CA PHE A 452 28.59 -18.58 10.72
C PHE A 452 29.09 -19.95 10.25
N GLU A 453 29.44 -20.84 11.19
CA GLU A 453 29.88 -22.22 10.87
C GLU A 453 28.77 -23.03 10.18
N TYR A 454 27.51 -22.88 10.64
CA TYR A 454 26.35 -23.50 10.03
C TYR A 454 26.19 -23.10 8.56
N PHE A 455 26.14 -21.80 8.27
CA PHE A 455 25.96 -21.31 6.90
C PHE A 455 27.16 -21.63 6.02
N ARG A 456 28.38 -21.63 6.58
CA ARG A 456 29.58 -22.07 5.86
C ARG A 456 29.48 -23.54 5.44
N LYS A 457 28.97 -24.41 6.30
CA LYS A 457 28.76 -25.83 6.01
C LYS A 457 27.64 -26.06 5.00
N GLU A 458 26.54 -25.32 5.11
CA GLU A 458 25.37 -25.51 4.26
C GLU A 458 25.60 -25.00 2.83
N TYR A 459 26.25 -23.84 2.67
CA TYR A 459 26.35 -23.16 1.38
C TYR A 459 27.69 -23.25 0.69
N GLY A 460 28.76 -23.63 1.40
CA GLY A 460 30.08 -23.93 0.85
C GLY A 460 30.81 -22.73 0.22
N MET A 461 30.20 -22.06 -0.77
CA MET A 461 30.67 -20.91 -1.56
C MET A 461 29.56 -20.13 -2.32
N GLU A 462 28.26 -20.46 -2.22
CA GLU A 462 27.21 -19.72 -2.96
C GLU A 462 27.06 -18.27 -2.48
N HIS A 463 26.72 -17.36 -3.41
CA HIS A 463 26.38 -15.98 -3.08
C HIS A 463 25.14 -15.94 -2.16
N PHE A 464 25.30 -15.29 -1.02
CA PHE A 464 24.28 -15.21 0.02
C PHE A 464 24.14 -13.79 0.54
N VAL A 465 22.89 -13.37 0.80
CA VAL A 465 22.57 -12.01 1.25
C VAL A 465 22.16 -12.06 2.71
N VAL A 466 22.81 -11.24 3.54
CA VAL A 466 22.46 -11.08 4.95
C VAL A 466 21.87 -9.69 5.14
N MET A 467 20.65 -9.62 5.67
CA MET A 467 19.95 -8.41 6.05
C MET A 467 19.91 -8.35 7.57
N SER A 468 20.55 -7.35 8.16
CA SER A 468 20.61 -7.13 9.61
C SER A 468 19.92 -5.83 9.98
N SER A 469 19.36 -5.77 11.18
CA SER A 469 19.04 -4.48 11.80
C SER A 469 20.30 -3.68 12.13
N CYS A 470 20.12 -2.38 12.38
CA CYS A 470 21.18 -1.45 12.77
C CYS A 470 21.47 -1.50 14.28
N ALA A 471 20.69 -2.25 15.06
CA ALA A 471 20.92 -2.45 16.48
C ALA A 471 22.24 -3.19 16.75
N LEU A 472 22.96 -2.78 17.81
CA LEU A 472 24.28 -3.28 18.20
C LEU A 472 24.29 -4.82 18.36
N ARG A 473 23.26 -5.37 19.00
CA ARG A 473 23.09 -6.82 19.16
C ARG A 473 23.03 -7.59 17.84
N CYS A 474 22.40 -7.02 16.82
CA CYS A 474 22.30 -7.65 15.50
C CYS A 474 23.60 -7.48 14.71
N THR A 475 24.21 -6.29 14.76
CA THR A 475 25.52 -6.05 14.11
C THR A 475 26.60 -6.97 14.69
N GLU A 476 26.64 -7.16 16.00
CA GLU A 476 27.57 -8.08 16.66
C GLU A 476 27.27 -9.56 16.32
N THR A 477 26.00 -9.91 16.06
CA THR A 477 25.63 -11.27 15.63
C THR A 477 26.13 -11.54 14.21
N VAL A 478 26.16 -10.51 13.35
CA VAL A 478 26.56 -10.63 11.94
C VAL A 478 28.04 -10.31 11.70
N GLN A 479 28.79 -9.91 12.73
CA GLN A 479 30.20 -9.49 12.62
C GLN A 479 31.12 -10.45 11.84
N HIS A 480 30.88 -11.77 11.95
CA HIS A 480 31.70 -12.78 11.26
C HIS A 480 31.41 -12.82 9.75
N PHE A 481 30.14 -12.62 9.36
CA PHE A 481 29.74 -12.46 7.97
C PHE A 481 30.29 -11.15 7.39
N GLU A 482 30.29 -10.07 8.16
CA GLU A 482 30.84 -8.77 7.74
C GLU A 482 32.35 -8.84 7.49
N LYS A 483 33.12 -9.43 8.42
CA LYS A 483 34.57 -9.64 8.25
C LYS A 483 34.88 -10.40 6.97
N GLN A 484 34.07 -11.41 6.63
CA GLN A 484 34.23 -12.14 5.38
C GLN A 484 33.81 -11.33 4.15
N SER A 485 32.78 -10.49 4.27
CA SER A 485 32.33 -9.58 3.21
C SER A 485 33.41 -8.55 2.85
N VAL A 486 34.03 -7.91 3.86
CA VAL A 486 35.12 -6.94 3.66
C VAL A 486 36.37 -7.60 3.08
N ALA A 487 36.74 -8.78 3.59
CA ALA A 487 37.86 -9.55 3.03
C ALA A 487 37.67 -9.91 1.54
N SER A 488 36.43 -10.02 1.06
CA SER A 488 36.14 -10.24 -0.36
C SER A 488 36.27 -8.98 -1.23
N GLN A 489 36.19 -7.77 -0.65
CA GLN A 489 36.27 -6.48 -1.37
C GLN A 489 37.70 -5.95 -1.51
N ASP A 490 38.55 -6.15 -0.49
CA ASP A 490 39.92 -5.61 -0.45
C ASP A 490 40.95 -6.43 -1.26
N ASP A 491 40.55 -7.59 -1.79
CA ASP A 491 41.43 -8.59 -2.39
C ASP A 491 41.86 -8.32 -3.85
N VAL A 492 41.73 -7.07 -4.32
CA VAL A 492 42.39 -6.65 -5.56
C VAL A 492 43.91 -6.46 -5.34
N LEU A 493 44.40 -6.44 -4.09
CA LEU A 493 45.80 -6.05 -3.80
C LEU A 493 46.64 -6.94 -2.87
N SER A 494 46.18 -8.09 -2.37
CA SER A 494 47.08 -8.93 -1.54
C SER A 494 46.90 -10.44 -1.70
N LEU A 495 47.75 -11.02 -2.56
CA LEU A 495 48.07 -12.45 -2.58
C LEU A 495 48.96 -12.80 -1.37
N VAL A 496 48.38 -13.10 -0.21
CA VAL A 496 49.09 -13.87 0.83
C VAL A 496 48.19 -14.94 1.43
N GLN A 497 48.75 -16.14 1.47
CA GLN A 497 48.14 -17.42 1.76
C GLN A 497 47.51 -17.51 3.16
N SER A 498 46.23 -17.91 3.19
CA SER A 498 45.68 -18.78 4.22
C SER A 498 44.47 -19.52 3.65
N GLU A 499 44.38 -20.82 3.91
CA GLU A 499 43.29 -21.70 3.44
C GLU A 499 41.96 -21.33 4.12
N CYS A 500 41.35 -20.23 3.70
CA CYS A 500 39.98 -19.89 4.05
C CYS A 500 39.13 -19.83 2.79
N VAL A 501 38.41 -20.92 2.53
CA VAL A 501 37.38 -21.04 1.50
C VAL A 501 36.37 -19.89 1.68
N LYS A 502 36.34 -18.96 0.70
CA LYS A 502 35.70 -17.63 0.77
C LYS A 502 34.22 -17.68 0.39
N ALA A 503 33.30 -17.67 1.35
CA ALA A 503 31.88 -17.48 1.05
C ALA A 503 31.64 -16.03 0.60
N ASN A 504 31.01 -15.83 -0.55
CA ASN A 504 30.67 -14.52 -1.08
C ASN A 504 29.41 -13.97 -0.40
N CYS A 505 29.56 -13.50 0.84
CA CYS A 505 28.48 -12.91 1.64
C CYS A 505 28.41 -11.40 1.43
N ARG A 506 27.20 -10.84 1.27
CA ARG A 506 26.94 -9.38 1.32
C ARG A 506 26.04 -9.07 2.51
N VAL A 507 26.49 -8.19 3.39
CA VAL A 507 25.73 -7.74 4.56
C VAL A 507 25.10 -6.37 4.26
N HIS A 508 23.80 -6.26 4.50
CA HIS A 508 23.02 -5.02 4.39
C HIS A 508 22.43 -4.67 5.75
N TYR A 509 22.65 -3.44 6.20
CA TYR A 509 22.06 -2.92 7.43
C TYR A 509 20.81 -2.09 7.09
N LEU A 510 19.66 -2.50 7.63
CA LEU A 510 18.36 -1.91 7.35
C LEU A 510 17.75 -1.36 8.65
N PRO A 511 17.57 -0.03 8.77
CA PRO A 511 16.89 0.58 9.94
C PRO A 511 15.43 0.11 10.06
N THR A 512 14.81 -0.27 8.95
CA THR A 512 13.45 -0.85 8.94
C THR A 512 13.37 -2.16 9.72
N LEU A 513 14.48 -2.87 9.93
CA LEU A 513 14.58 -4.10 10.72
C LEU A 513 14.91 -3.89 12.20
N ASP A 514 15.07 -2.65 12.68
CA ASP A 514 15.27 -2.35 14.10
C ASP A 514 14.04 -2.75 14.94
N ASP A 515 14.23 -2.87 16.25
CA ASP A 515 13.15 -3.29 17.15
C ASP A 515 11.99 -2.28 17.15
N MET A 516 10.85 -2.69 17.70
CA MET A 516 9.77 -1.74 17.95
C MET A 516 10.22 -0.69 18.94
N ASN A 517 9.88 0.56 18.66
CA ASN A 517 10.09 1.63 19.63
C ASN A 517 9.02 1.57 20.73
N HIS A 518 9.41 1.29 21.97
CA HIS A 518 8.50 1.28 23.12
C HIS A 518 8.32 2.66 23.79
N GLY A 519 8.84 3.72 23.16
CA GLY A 519 8.75 5.11 23.61
C GLY A 519 9.26 5.30 25.04
N ASP A 520 8.41 5.81 25.92
CA ASP A 520 8.75 6.11 27.33
C ASP A 520 9.11 4.86 28.14
N CYS A 521 8.73 3.67 27.66
CA CYS A 521 8.99 2.38 28.33
C CYS A 521 10.31 1.71 27.89
N ASN A 522 11.07 2.31 26.96
CA ASN A 522 12.35 1.75 26.52
C ASN A 522 13.35 1.64 27.68
N GLY A 523 14.00 0.48 27.79
CA GLY A 523 15.00 0.16 28.82
C GLY A 523 14.40 -0.15 30.20
N MET A 524 13.08 -0.08 30.38
CA MET A 524 12.43 -0.42 31.64
C MET A 524 12.22 -1.93 31.79
N LEU A 525 12.14 -2.39 33.04
CA LEU A 525 11.66 -3.73 33.35
C LEU A 525 10.14 -3.78 33.18
N ILE A 526 9.60 -4.91 32.71
CA ILE A 526 8.14 -5.08 32.60
C ILE A 526 7.42 -4.90 33.95
N SER A 527 8.08 -5.28 35.06
CA SER A 527 7.58 -5.06 36.42
C SER A 527 7.50 -3.58 36.79
N ASP A 528 8.43 -2.77 36.30
CA ASP A 528 8.46 -1.33 36.56
C ASP A 528 7.39 -0.63 35.73
N VAL A 529 7.24 -1.01 34.46
CA VAL A 529 6.13 -0.56 33.60
C VAL A 529 4.78 -0.88 34.22
N TYR A 530 4.61 -2.08 34.78
CA TYR A 530 3.38 -2.44 35.49
C TYR A 530 3.11 -1.53 36.70
N ARG A 531 4.16 -1.08 37.41
CA ARG A 531 4.03 -0.19 38.58
C ARG A 531 3.77 1.25 38.19
N THR A 532 4.44 1.75 37.14
CA THR A 532 4.35 3.16 36.71
C THR A 532 3.14 3.40 35.82
N MET A 533 2.81 2.45 34.93
CA MET A 533 1.78 2.59 33.90
C MET A 533 0.92 1.31 33.76
N PRO A 534 0.15 0.92 34.80
CA PRO A 534 -0.64 -0.32 34.80
C PRO A 534 -1.75 -0.32 33.74
N CYS A 535 -2.38 0.83 33.46
CA CYS A 535 -3.45 0.94 32.48
C CYS A 535 -2.94 0.71 31.05
N THR A 536 -1.84 1.38 30.70
CA THR A 536 -1.17 1.23 29.40
C THR A 536 -0.78 -0.23 29.17
N LEU A 537 -0.12 -0.85 30.15
CA LEU A 537 0.31 -2.23 30.00
C LEU A 537 -0.90 -3.14 29.76
N ARG A 538 -1.97 -3.03 30.55
CA ARG A 538 -3.20 -3.83 30.35
C ARG A 538 -3.81 -3.65 28.94
N GLN A 539 -3.79 -2.44 28.38
CA GLN A 539 -4.27 -2.20 27.02
C GLN A 539 -3.39 -2.90 25.98
N VAL A 540 -2.06 -2.81 26.14
CA VAL A 540 -1.11 -3.52 25.27
C VAL A 540 -1.25 -5.05 25.39
N LEU A 541 -1.52 -5.59 26.59
CA LEU A 541 -1.78 -7.02 26.76
C LEU A 541 -3.11 -7.44 26.10
N ALA A 542 -4.12 -6.58 26.16
CA ALA A 542 -5.45 -6.86 25.64
C ALA A 542 -5.49 -6.83 24.10
N ASP A 543 -4.88 -5.81 23.49
CA ASP A 543 -4.75 -5.68 22.04
C ASP A 543 -3.29 -5.37 21.63
N PRO A 544 -2.42 -6.39 21.58
CA PRO A 544 -1.01 -6.20 21.24
C PRO A 544 -0.77 -5.62 19.84
N TYR A 545 -1.70 -5.87 18.91
CA TYR A 545 -1.51 -5.54 17.51
C TYR A 545 -1.77 -4.06 17.20
N HIS A 546 -2.86 -3.51 17.73
CA HIS A 546 -3.31 -2.14 17.46
C HIS A 546 -2.87 -1.13 18.53
N CYS A 547 -2.67 -1.56 19.78
CA CYS A 547 -2.29 -0.64 20.84
C CYS A 547 -0.85 -0.15 20.63
N ALA A 548 -0.67 1.17 20.58
CA ALA A 548 0.65 1.80 20.56
C ALA A 548 1.23 1.92 21.97
N TRP A 549 2.55 1.85 22.07
CA TRP A 549 3.25 2.27 23.28
C TRP A 549 3.22 3.79 23.45
N PRO A 550 3.27 4.33 24.69
CA PRO A 550 3.34 5.77 24.92
C PRO A 550 4.56 6.38 24.23
N ASN A 551 4.35 7.34 23.33
CA ASN A 551 5.40 7.91 22.46
C ASN A 551 6.19 6.86 21.66
N GLY A 552 5.60 5.70 21.43
CA GLY A 552 6.20 4.57 20.72
C GLY A 552 5.37 4.14 19.52
N GLU A 553 5.67 2.94 19.03
CA GLU A 553 5.03 2.33 17.88
C GLU A 553 3.99 1.27 18.30
N CYS A 554 3.10 0.90 17.38
CA CYS A 554 2.27 -0.31 17.47
C CYS A 554 2.73 -1.36 16.46
N ILE A 555 2.43 -2.64 16.71
CA ILE A 555 2.84 -3.74 15.82
C ILE A 555 2.27 -3.51 14.41
N HIS A 556 1.01 -3.10 14.33
CA HIS A 556 0.35 -2.80 13.07
C HIS A 556 1.11 -1.75 12.23
N GLN A 557 1.57 -0.66 12.86
CA GLN A 557 2.34 0.38 12.18
C GLN A 557 3.69 -0.15 11.70
N VAL A 558 4.41 -0.92 12.52
CA VAL A 558 5.69 -1.55 12.14
C VAL A 558 5.51 -2.48 10.95
N PHE A 559 4.47 -3.33 10.96
CA PHE A 559 4.24 -4.31 9.90
C PHE A 559 3.90 -3.65 8.56
N ASN A 560 3.07 -2.61 8.56
CA ASN A 560 2.66 -1.95 7.33
C ASN A 560 3.71 -0.97 6.80
N THR A 561 4.35 -0.18 7.67
CA THR A 561 5.25 0.90 7.21
C THR A 561 6.69 0.45 7.03
N ARG A 562 7.20 -0.45 7.90
CA ARG A 562 8.62 -0.83 7.96
C ARG A 562 8.90 -2.19 7.34
N LEU A 563 8.06 -3.19 7.57
CA LEU A 563 8.29 -4.55 7.05
C LEU A 563 7.93 -4.70 5.57
N GLU A 564 6.95 -3.94 5.06
CA GLU A 564 6.48 -4.09 3.69
C GLU A 564 7.61 -3.88 2.64
N PRO A 565 8.47 -2.84 2.72
CA PRO A 565 9.62 -2.72 1.82
C PRO A 565 10.59 -3.91 1.93
N VAL A 566 10.85 -4.39 3.15
CA VAL A 566 11.76 -5.52 3.41
C VAL A 566 11.22 -6.81 2.79
N ILE A 567 9.91 -7.03 2.88
CA ILE A 567 9.23 -8.16 2.23
C ILE A 567 9.48 -8.13 0.73
N HIS A 568 9.35 -6.96 0.10
CA HIS A 568 9.60 -6.81 -1.33
C HIS A 568 11.07 -7.01 -1.70
N ASP A 569 12.02 -6.53 -0.89
CA ASP A 569 13.45 -6.76 -1.11
C ASP A 569 13.81 -8.26 -1.00
N ILE A 570 13.23 -8.96 -0.02
CA ILE A 570 13.37 -10.42 0.12
C ILE A 570 12.77 -11.14 -1.08
N GLN A 571 11.59 -10.72 -1.55
CA GLN A 571 10.94 -11.32 -2.72
C GLN A 571 11.70 -11.05 -4.02
N ALA A 572 12.35 -9.90 -4.15
CA ALA A 572 13.13 -9.54 -5.33
C ALA A 572 14.48 -10.26 -5.40
N SER A 573 15.05 -10.65 -4.25
CA SER A 573 16.34 -11.33 -4.17
C SER A 573 16.37 -12.63 -4.99
N ALA A 574 17.37 -12.76 -5.86
CA ALA A 574 17.66 -13.99 -6.58
C ALA A 574 18.47 -15.00 -5.75
N HIS A 575 19.05 -14.55 -4.64
CA HIS A 575 19.94 -15.32 -3.76
C HIS A 575 19.21 -15.70 -2.47
N PRO A 576 19.62 -16.78 -1.77
CA PRO A 576 19.09 -17.05 -0.44
C PRO A 576 19.40 -15.88 0.50
N VAL A 577 18.44 -15.56 1.37
CA VAL A 577 18.50 -14.39 2.26
C VAL A 577 18.45 -14.84 3.71
N LEU A 578 19.36 -14.35 4.54
CA LEU A 578 19.26 -14.42 6.00
C LEU A 578 18.86 -13.07 6.57
N VAL A 579 17.78 -13.07 7.33
CA VAL A 579 17.32 -11.90 8.07
C VAL A 579 17.65 -12.09 9.54
N VAL A 580 18.47 -11.19 10.09
CA VAL A 580 18.83 -11.11 11.51
C VAL A 580 18.14 -9.89 12.11
N SER A 581 17.15 -10.12 12.98
CA SER A 581 16.35 -9.04 13.58
C SER A 581 15.81 -9.44 14.97
N HIS A 582 14.75 -8.79 15.41
CA HIS A 582 14.11 -8.92 16.71
C HIS A 582 12.83 -9.74 16.63
N LEU A 583 12.35 -10.24 17.77
CA LEU A 583 11.24 -11.20 17.83
C LEU A 583 10.00 -10.70 17.08
N GLN A 584 9.55 -9.47 17.33
CA GLN A 584 8.29 -8.95 16.77
C GLN A 584 8.34 -8.80 15.24
N LEU A 585 9.47 -8.35 14.69
CA LEU A 585 9.65 -8.20 13.24
C LEU A 585 9.76 -9.55 12.55
N LEU A 586 10.46 -10.51 13.17
CA LEU A 586 10.56 -11.87 12.66
C LEU A 586 9.22 -12.61 12.72
N GLN A 587 8.42 -12.39 13.78
CA GLN A 587 7.03 -12.86 13.85
C GLN A 587 6.23 -12.33 12.66
N GLY A 588 6.36 -11.04 12.33
CA GLY A 588 5.72 -10.44 11.17
C GLY A 588 6.14 -11.10 9.85
N LEU A 589 7.44 -11.20 9.61
CA LEU A 589 7.97 -11.85 8.41
C LEU A 589 7.55 -13.33 8.32
N TYR A 590 7.53 -14.04 9.45
CA TYR A 590 7.05 -15.42 9.51
C TYR A 590 5.59 -15.50 9.09
N SER A 591 4.71 -14.69 9.68
CA SER A 591 3.28 -14.72 9.37
C SER A 591 2.97 -14.34 7.91
N TYR A 592 3.83 -13.56 7.25
CA TYR A 592 3.69 -13.26 5.82
C TYR A 592 4.11 -14.44 4.93
N PHE A 593 5.27 -15.04 5.21
CA PHE A 593 5.84 -16.05 4.31
C PHE A 593 5.32 -17.45 4.55
N VAL A 594 5.02 -17.83 5.80
CA VAL A 594 4.68 -19.20 6.19
C VAL A 594 3.17 -19.41 6.15
N CYS A 595 2.75 -20.59 5.68
CA CYS A 595 1.35 -21.02 5.77
C CYS A 595 1.25 -22.27 6.64
N GLU A 596 0.27 -22.28 7.54
CA GLU A 596 -0.03 -23.43 8.39
C GLU A 596 -1.31 -24.10 7.87
N ASN A 597 -1.21 -25.36 7.45
CA ASN A 597 -2.35 -26.14 6.94
C ASN A 597 -3.12 -25.43 5.80
N ASP A 598 -2.39 -24.89 4.82
CA ASP A 598 -2.91 -24.10 3.69
C ASP A 598 -3.65 -22.81 4.09
N LYS A 599 -3.62 -22.43 5.38
CA LYS A 599 -4.18 -21.18 5.89
C LYS A 599 -3.06 -20.20 6.16
N MET A 600 -3.30 -18.96 5.79
CA MET A 600 -2.42 -17.85 6.13
C MET A 600 -2.63 -17.46 7.58
N ILE A 601 -1.54 -17.14 8.27
CA ILE A 601 -1.60 -16.63 9.63
C ILE A 601 -2.00 -15.16 9.55
N ALA A 602 -3.09 -14.79 10.21
CA ALA A 602 -3.48 -13.39 10.29
C ALA A 602 -2.37 -12.59 10.99
N PRO A 603 -2.02 -11.37 10.51
CA PRO A 603 -0.97 -10.56 11.13
C PRO A 603 -1.28 -10.23 12.60
N GLN A 604 -2.57 -10.20 12.97
CA GLN A 604 -3.04 -10.03 14.34
C GLN A 604 -2.61 -11.17 15.26
N ASP A 605 -2.53 -12.41 14.74
CA ASP A 605 -2.14 -13.60 15.48
C ASP A 605 -0.62 -13.84 15.49
N ALA A 606 0.17 -12.98 14.82
CA ALA A 606 1.62 -13.14 14.71
C ALA A 606 2.34 -13.16 16.09
N HIS A 607 1.77 -12.50 17.10
CA HIS A 607 2.29 -12.50 18.48
C HIS A 607 2.31 -13.89 19.14
N ARG A 608 1.55 -14.86 18.60
CA ARG A 608 1.51 -16.25 19.10
C ARG A 608 2.66 -17.10 18.58
N ILE A 609 3.38 -16.62 17.57
CA ILE A 609 4.45 -17.38 16.92
C ILE A 609 5.70 -17.31 17.80
N GLU A 610 6.15 -18.46 18.29
CA GLU A 610 7.35 -18.54 19.12
C GLU A 610 8.58 -18.78 18.23
N ILE A 611 9.51 -17.80 18.23
CA ILE A 611 10.82 -17.94 17.60
C ILE A 611 11.85 -17.98 18.73
N PRO A 612 12.31 -19.18 19.14
CA PRO A 612 13.25 -19.33 20.24
C PRO A 612 14.63 -18.72 19.93
N LEU A 613 15.37 -18.38 20.98
CA LEU A 613 16.78 -18.00 20.87
C LEU A 613 17.62 -19.19 20.41
N GLU A 614 18.72 -18.89 19.71
CA GLU A 614 19.69 -19.86 19.20
C GLU A 614 19.15 -20.79 18.11
N CYS A 615 18.02 -20.42 17.49
CA CYS A 615 17.41 -21.19 16.43
C CYS A 615 17.37 -20.41 15.12
N VAL A 616 17.50 -21.11 14.00
CA VAL A 616 17.35 -20.57 12.65
C VAL A 616 16.09 -21.15 12.03
N VAL A 617 15.17 -20.29 11.60
CA VAL A 617 13.96 -20.71 10.89
C VAL A 617 14.26 -20.71 9.40
N LYS A 618 14.29 -21.90 8.80
CA LYS A 618 14.50 -22.12 7.36
C LYS A 618 13.14 -22.22 6.67
N ILE A 619 12.83 -21.25 5.83
CA ILE A 619 11.61 -21.19 5.03
C ILE A 619 11.91 -21.72 3.64
N ARG A 620 11.28 -22.84 3.28
CA ARG A 620 11.38 -23.50 1.98
C ARG A 620 10.07 -23.40 1.22
N ARG A 621 10.14 -23.25 -0.09
CA ARG A 621 8.94 -23.31 -0.93
C ARG A 621 8.55 -24.77 -1.18
N VAL A 622 7.28 -25.10 -0.95
CA VAL A 622 6.66 -26.39 -1.24
C VAL A 622 5.39 -26.12 -2.04
N GLY A 623 5.44 -26.35 -3.36
CA GLY A 623 4.35 -26.01 -4.27
C GLY A 623 4.10 -24.49 -4.37
N ASP A 624 2.87 -24.09 -4.07
CA ASP A 624 2.43 -22.69 -4.04
C ASP A 624 2.70 -22.02 -2.68
N ASP A 625 3.01 -22.82 -1.64
CA ASP A 625 3.15 -22.38 -0.27
C ASP A 625 4.60 -22.44 0.21
N ARG A 626 4.87 -21.83 1.37
CA ARG A 626 6.16 -21.94 2.02
C ARG A 626 5.99 -22.53 3.40
N VAL A 627 6.89 -23.45 3.72
CA VAL A 627 6.91 -24.22 4.96
C VAL A 627 8.16 -23.83 5.74
N ALA A 628 8.01 -23.64 7.04
CA ALA A 628 9.11 -23.34 7.94
C ALA A 628 9.63 -24.61 8.62
N GLU A 629 10.95 -24.70 8.74
CA GLU A 629 11.68 -25.71 9.50
C GLU A 629 12.56 -25.00 10.53
N VAL A 630 12.44 -25.36 11.81
CA VAL A 630 13.23 -24.74 12.88
C VAL A 630 14.46 -25.60 13.14
N ILE A 631 15.63 -24.98 13.05
CA ILE A 631 16.93 -25.61 13.23
C ILE A 631 17.53 -25.06 14.52
N ASP A 632 17.70 -25.92 15.51
CA ASP A 632 18.31 -25.55 16.79
C ASP A 632 19.83 -25.63 16.71
N LEU A 633 20.52 -24.56 17.11
CA LEU A 633 21.99 -24.49 17.18
C LEU A 633 22.50 -24.45 18.62
N SER A 634 21.64 -24.73 19.61
CA SER A 634 21.98 -24.64 21.04
C SER A 634 23.16 -25.56 21.41
N ASP A 635 23.25 -26.76 20.84
CA ASP A 635 24.33 -27.72 21.12
C ASP A 635 25.69 -27.22 20.60
N GLU A 636 25.70 -26.62 19.40
CA GLU A 636 26.90 -25.99 18.85
C GLU A 636 27.34 -24.79 19.68
N VAL A 637 26.38 -23.96 20.13
CA VAL A 637 26.65 -22.82 21.02
C VAL A 637 27.31 -23.27 22.31
N ASP A 638 26.77 -24.31 22.95
CA ASP A 638 27.32 -24.87 24.19
C ASP A 638 28.77 -25.36 23.95
N SER A 639 29.01 -26.06 22.83
CA SER A 639 30.34 -26.56 22.50
C SER A 639 31.38 -25.46 22.27
N ILE A 640 30.98 -24.35 21.64
CA ILE A 640 31.85 -23.18 21.39
C ILE A 640 32.07 -22.43 22.70
N GLN A 641 31.02 -22.23 23.49
CA GLN A 641 31.14 -21.53 24.77
C GLN A 641 32.05 -22.26 25.74
N ILE A 642 31.92 -23.59 25.86
CA ILE A 642 32.82 -24.42 26.68
C ILE A 642 34.27 -24.30 26.20
N ARG A 643 34.50 -24.26 24.88
CA ARG A 643 35.85 -24.10 24.31
C ARG A 643 36.50 -22.77 24.67
N GLU A 644 35.72 -21.69 24.77
CA GLU A 644 36.24 -20.33 24.96
C GLU A 644 36.31 -19.91 26.42
N THR A 645 35.32 -20.29 27.23
CA THR A 645 35.16 -19.81 28.62
C THR A 645 35.34 -20.90 29.67
N GLY A 646 35.40 -22.17 29.25
CA GLY A 646 35.55 -23.32 30.14
C GLY A 646 34.27 -23.76 30.86
N ALA A 647 33.13 -23.07 30.67
CA ALA A 647 31.84 -23.44 31.24
C ALA A 647 30.68 -23.04 30.30
N ALA A 648 29.60 -23.83 30.29
CA ALA A 648 28.36 -23.46 29.60
C ALA A 648 27.45 -22.69 30.56
N THR A 649 27.00 -21.50 30.17
CA THR A 649 25.98 -20.77 30.92
C THR A 649 24.60 -21.31 30.57
N PRO A 650 23.67 -21.45 31.55
CA PRO A 650 22.33 -21.93 31.26
C PRO A 650 21.61 -20.96 30.32
N LYS A 651 20.90 -21.50 29.33
CA LYS A 651 20.06 -20.73 28.40
C LYS A 651 19.09 -19.84 29.18
N ALA A 652 19.04 -18.54 28.84
CA ALA A 652 18.02 -17.66 29.39
C ALA A 652 16.63 -18.28 29.15
N LYS A 653 15.83 -18.40 30.21
CA LYS A 653 14.46 -18.91 30.09
C LYS A 653 13.73 -18.00 29.10
N THR A 654 13.06 -18.59 28.11
CA THR A 654 12.08 -17.99 27.19
C THR A 654 10.85 -17.45 27.95
N ARG A 655 11.06 -16.65 29.01
CA ARG A 655 10.07 -15.69 29.49
C ARG A 655 10.25 -14.45 28.64
N ASP A 656 9.98 -14.61 27.34
CA ASP A 656 10.11 -13.53 26.38
C ASP A 656 9.07 -12.45 26.73
N ILE A 657 9.56 -11.24 26.96
CA ILE A 657 8.74 -10.06 27.23
C ILE A 657 7.88 -9.69 26.00
N GLY A 658 8.24 -10.21 24.82
CA GLY A 658 7.44 -10.09 23.60
C GLY A 658 6.13 -10.88 23.62
N THR A 659 6.08 -11.97 24.40
CA THR A 659 4.81 -12.54 24.85
C THR A 659 4.47 -11.85 26.15
N TYR A 660 3.80 -10.72 26.03
CA TYR A 660 3.15 -9.93 27.07
C TYR A 660 2.26 -10.78 28.02
N ARG A 661 2.83 -11.72 28.77
CA ARG A 661 2.16 -12.56 29.75
C ARG A 661 2.61 -12.09 31.12
N LEU A 662 1.68 -11.51 31.86
CA LEU A 662 1.90 -11.24 33.28
C LEU A 662 2.20 -12.56 34.00
N PRO A 663 3.16 -12.60 34.93
CA PRO A 663 3.25 -13.72 35.86
C PRO A 663 1.94 -13.82 36.65
N PRO A 664 1.52 -15.05 37.03
CA PRO A 664 0.31 -15.28 37.82
C PRO A 664 0.34 -14.60 39.19
#